data_AF-A0A7Y8IYH7-F1
#
_entry.id   AF-A0A7Y8IYH7-F1
#
_cell.length_a   1.000
_cell.length_b   1.000
_cell.length_c   1.000
_cell.angle_alpha   90.00
_cell.angle_beta   90.00
_cell.angle_gamma   90.00
#
_symmetry.space_group_name_H-M   'P 1'
#
loop_
_entity.id
_entity.type
_entity.pdbx_description
1 polymer ?
#
loop_
_entity_poly.entity_id
_entity_poly.type
_entity_poly.pdbx_seq_one_letter_code
_entity_poly.pdbx_strand_id
1 'polypeptide(L)'
;MKASRLCLSLAMLVLFMSFFGAEQPAAQPETRLMRFPDIWRDQVAFVYAGDLWLASVKGGPARRLTAHPGDEQFPKFSPDGQWIAFTGEYDGNADVYVMPVSGGEPKRLTYHPSGDMVLGWSPDGRILFRSNRASDLPDYSRLFLIPREGGMPEMLSVPRASLVSFSADGRRIAYNFTSQELRTWKRYRGGWKSPIAIFDLTSHTYEPLPTTEAMDMFPMWHGNSVYFVSDRDGVMNLYRCDLGTKKTIRLTNYTEYDIKWPSLGPDAVVYENGGLLYQYDLKKNEARRIPVYVASDEVTARAEFKNVGSRISWFDISPTGVRALFEARGEVFTVPAEHGEPRNLTNSPGVHELNPVWSPDGKWIAYLSDRTGEFELYVRPQKGGDEIRITSAGDQTRYLYSPVWSPDSRKLAYSDKKLRLWYVDMEKKGPVLVDTGEYFARLTASWSPDSRWLAYSKTMDGFGKESLFLYSLEQKKVDRISEGFYDDSNPVFDPEGKYLYFLSNRFFYPAGSAIDQRFNYYNTTGIFALTLKADEPSPFGPQSDEEGDKKDETIAEGEKKAAGEKTGTGAAKEAEKKTEEKKAEVKPVQIDLDGLASRIAQAPVPAGSYRRLQARKGKIFYMSLPMEAAQMGLPGPSRPTGALHAYDIEKREDKVLLEGIGGYELDKEGKKLIYGAGEIVGIIEAAPGKKVGDGKLNTAGMQVLSDPKEEWKEILREAWRLERDFYWDPNMGGADWAAIGKRYEALLPWVAHRSDLNYIIGEMIAELSTSHTYVGGGDLPERKRVGVGMLGADLEPDGGFFRIKKIYPGENWNDDTRSPLTEPGLKVKEGNYLIAVEGMLTRSDREPYAYFQNMANKLVTLKINDKPAVEGAWEILVKTIGSEANLRYFNWVENNRRRVSEATGGRVAYMHVPDTSVGGVIMFDKYFTGQLGKEGLIVDERFNHGGMSPDFYTEKLGRRLLLALAPREGKEFVPQTAFFGPKVMIVNEQAGSGGDLFPFYFKKEKLGPLVGTRTWGGLIGIGGFPPTMDGGMVTAPGWAWWEPDEKGRGEWVVENHGVDPDYVVEQRPDLVLQGRDPQLEKAIEIVREGLKKMPAALRRPPYPIKALQPKPSQPDKR
;
A
#
# COMPACT_ATOMS: atom_id res chain seq x y z
N MET A 1 97.26 -0.35 3.36
CA MET A 1 96.29 -0.49 2.25
C MET A 1 95.13 -1.37 2.71
N LYS A 2 93.88 -0.97 2.39
CA LYS A 2 92.58 -1.57 2.80
C LYS A 2 92.02 -1.12 4.17
N ALA A 3 91.54 0.13 4.22
CA ALA A 3 90.57 0.61 5.20
C ALA A 3 89.72 1.74 4.58
N SER A 4 88.91 1.46 3.55
CA SER A 4 88.02 2.47 2.93
C SER A 4 86.82 1.90 2.15
N ARG A 5 86.26 0.74 2.52
CA ARG A 5 85.08 0.16 1.82
C ARG A 5 84.00 -0.45 2.72
N LEU A 6 83.92 -0.03 3.99
CA LEU A 6 82.86 -0.50 4.91
C LEU A 6 81.89 0.59 5.39
N CYS A 7 82.03 1.85 4.93
CA CYS A 7 81.13 2.95 5.30
C CYS A 7 80.06 3.29 4.25
N LEU A 8 80.08 2.70 3.05
CA LEU A 8 79.09 3.00 2.00
C LEU A 8 77.87 2.06 1.99
N SER A 9 77.96 0.89 2.59
CA SER A 9 76.87 -0.10 2.61
C SER A 9 75.91 0.05 3.80
N LEU A 10 76.29 0.77 4.87
CA LEU A 10 75.40 1.08 6.00
C LEU A 10 74.59 2.37 5.78
N ALA A 11 75.11 3.32 4.99
CA ALA A 11 74.41 4.57 4.66
C ALA A 11 73.27 4.37 3.62
N MET A 12 73.36 3.33 2.78
CA MET A 12 72.32 3.03 1.79
C MET A 12 71.14 2.21 2.37
N LEU A 13 71.32 1.54 3.51
CA LEU A 13 70.23 0.83 4.20
C LEU A 13 69.39 1.77 5.10
N VAL A 14 70.00 2.85 5.61
CA VAL A 14 69.30 3.86 6.42
C VAL A 14 68.51 4.86 5.55
N LEU A 15 68.92 5.08 4.30
CA LEU A 15 68.16 5.93 3.36
C LEU A 15 66.93 5.24 2.73
N PHE A 16 66.83 3.90 2.75
CA PHE A 16 65.66 3.17 2.25
C PHE A 16 64.58 2.89 3.31
N MET A 17 64.88 3.09 4.60
CA MET A 17 63.89 2.99 5.68
C MET A 17 63.17 4.31 6.02
N SER A 18 63.51 5.42 5.35
CA SER A 18 62.95 6.75 5.65
C SER A 18 61.83 7.20 4.71
N PHE A 19 61.34 6.32 3.81
CA PHE A 19 60.21 6.58 2.91
C PHE A 19 58.94 5.76 3.22
N PHE A 20 58.84 5.16 4.41
CA PHE A 20 57.53 4.90 5.00
C PHE A 20 57.13 6.14 5.78
N GLY A 21 56.67 7.15 5.04
CA GLY A 21 55.77 8.12 5.64
C GLY A 21 54.60 7.31 6.19
N ALA A 22 54.44 7.29 7.51
CA ALA A 22 53.23 6.79 8.12
C ALA A 22 52.09 7.59 7.46
N GLU A 23 51.31 6.95 6.59
CA GLU A 23 50.00 7.46 6.24
C GLU A 23 49.31 7.67 7.59
N GLN A 24 49.11 8.93 7.98
CA GLN A 24 48.21 9.19 9.08
C GLN A 24 46.87 8.59 8.66
N PRO A 25 46.28 7.68 9.44
CA PRO A 25 44.95 7.18 9.13
C PRO A 25 44.06 8.41 8.95
N ALA A 26 43.36 8.48 7.82
CA ALA A 26 42.45 9.58 7.53
C ALA A 26 41.54 9.80 8.75
N ALA A 27 41.48 11.03 9.25
CA ALA A 27 40.63 11.36 10.39
C ALA A 27 39.21 10.90 10.07
N GLN A 28 38.66 10.02 10.93
CA GLN A 28 37.32 9.48 10.72
C GLN A 28 36.32 10.64 10.60
N PRO A 29 35.50 10.70 9.53
CA PRO A 29 34.52 11.77 9.39
C PRO A 29 33.54 11.70 10.56
N GLU A 30 33.07 12.87 11.01
CA GLU A 30 32.06 12.95 12.05
C GLU A 30 30.80 12.21 11.60
N THR A 31 30.21 11.43 12.51
CA THR A 31 29.01 10.64 12.24
C THR A 31 27.82 11.56 11.99
N ARG A 32 26.90 11.13 11.10
CA ARG A 32 25.59 11.75 10.90
C ARG A 32 24.49 10.70 10.99
N LEU A 33 23.23 11.14 10.84
CA LEU A 33 22.02 10.33 10.94
C LEU A 33 21.87 9.68 12.33
N MET A 34 22.31 10.41 13.37
CA MET A 34 22.11 10.04 14.77
C MET A 34 20.69 10.42 15.18
N ARG A 35 19.79 9.44 15.28
CA ARG A 35 18.35 9.65 15.48
C ARG A 35 17.95 9.48 16.94
N PHE A 36 16.76 9.99 17.27
CA PHE A 36 16.10 9.81 18.58
C PHE A 36 16.98 10.11 19.80
N PRO A 37 17.70 11.24 19.86
CA PRO A 37 18.62 11.49 20.97
C PRO A 37 17.91 11.73 22.31
N ASP A 38 18.58 11.40 23.40
CA ASP A 38 18.23 11.81 24.75
C ASP A 38 19.48 12.19 25.55
N ILE A 39 19.33 13.07 26.55
CA ILE A 39 20.46 13.68 27.25
C ILE A 39 20.29 13.63 28.76
N TRP A 40 21.33 13.18 29.45
CA TRP A 40 21.42 13.28 30.90
C TRP A 40 22.79 13.85 31.28
N ARG A 41 22.78 15.10 31.74
CA ARG A 41 23.97 15.87 32.15
C ARG A 41 25.07 15.86 31.08
N ASP A 42 26.12 15.06 31.27
CA ASP A 42 27.29 14.99 30.41
C ASP A 42 27.26 13.84 29.39
N GLN A 43 26.16 13.09 29.34
CA GLN A 43 25.94 11.94 28.46
C GLN A 43 24.80 12.17 27.48
N VAL A 44 24.96 11.66 26.26
CA VAL A 44 23.92 11.61 25.24
C VAL A 44 23.75 10.17 24.73
N ALA A 45 22.51 9.68 24.73
CA ALA A 45 22.13 8.42 24.10
C ALA A 45 21.45 8.73 22.76
N PHE A 46 21.66 7.91 21.74
CA PHE A 46 21.05 8.09 20.42
C PHE A 46 21.02 6.77 19.65
N VAL A 47 20.28 6.76 18.54
CA VAL A 47 20.20 5.63 17.62
C VAL A 47 21.08 5.89 16.40
N TYR A 48 21.86 4.89 15.98
CA TYR A 48 22.60 4.91 14.72
C TYR A 48 22.65 3.50 14.14
N ALA A 49 22.31 3.37 12.85
CA ALA A 49 22.28 2.10 12.11
C ALA A 49 21.40 1.00 12.75
N GLY A 50 20.30 1.39 13.41
CA GLY A 50 19.38 0.47 14.09
C GLY A 50 19.67 0.24 15.58
N ASP A 51 20.87 0.60 16.06
CA ASP A 51 21.30 0.32 17.44
C ASP A 51 21.37 1.56 18.34
N LEU A 52 21.40 1.34 19.66
CA LEU A 52 21.63 2.35 20.68
C LEU A 52 23.12 2.60 20.92
N TRP A 53 23.48 3.88 21.04
CA TRP A 53 24.84 4.35 21.31
C TRP A 53 24.86 5.39 22.43
N LEU A 54 26.00 5.51 23.10
CA LEU A 54 26.27 6.47 24.17
C LEU A 54 27.52 7.30 23.85
N ALA A 55 27.45 8.62 23.97
CA ALA A 55 28.60 9.52 23.83
C ALA A 55 28.61 10.61 24.90
N SER A 56 29.73 11.33 25.01
CA SER A 56 29.80 12.54 25.86
C SER A 56 29.18 13.74 25.14
N VAL A 57 28.54 14.65 25.88
CA VAL A 57 28.08 15.95 25.36
C VAL A 57 29.22 16.86 24.88
N LYS A 58 30.47 16.53 25.20
CA LYS A 58 31.67 17.20 24.66
C LYS A 58 32.06 16.67 23.28
N GLY A 59 31.42 15.61 22.80
CA GLY A 59 31.81 14.87 21.61
C GLY A 59 32.86 13.79 21.88
N GLY A 60 33.39 13.21 20.80
CA GLY A 60 34.36 12.12 20.83
C GLY A 60 33.76 10.76 20.43
N PRO A 61 34.47 9.65 20.72
CA PRO A 61 34.02 8.32 20.34
C PRO A 61 32.76 7.90 21.10
N ALA A 62 31.81 7.29 20.38
CA ALA A 62 30.61 6.69 20.94
C ALA A 62 30.82 5.21 21.28
N ARG A 63 30.09 4.73 22.28
CA ARG A 63 30.06 3.33 22.71
C ARG A 63 28.72 2.71 22.35
N ARG A 64 28.74 1.58 21.63
CA ARG A 64 27.54 0.79 21.31
C ARG A 64 26.96 0.15 22.58
N LEU A 65 25.64 0.15 22.70
CA LEU A 65 24.92 -0.45 23.84
C LEU A 65 24.15 -1.71 23.44
N THR A 66 23.58 -1.76 22.23
CA THR A 66 22.77 -2.87 21.72
C THR A 66 23.33 -3.40 20.40
N ALA A 67 22.97 -4.65 20.06
CA ALA A 67 23.31 -5.27 18.78
C ALA A 67 22.26 -6.33 18.43
N HIS A 68 21.29 -5.99 17.58
CA HIS A 68 20.23 -6.89 17.16
C HIS A 68 19.76 -6.60 15.71
N PRO A 69 19.22 -7.57 14.95
CA PRO A 69 18.66 -7.30 13.63
C PRO A 69 17.41 -6.39 13.62
N GLY A 70 16.65 -6.35 14.71
CA GLY A 70 15.48 -5.47 14.85
C GLY A 70 15.86 -4.07 15.31
N ASP A 71 14.99 -3.09 15.06
CA ASP A 71 15.28 -1.69 15.38
C ASP A 71 15.18 -1.44 16.90
N GLU A 72 16.13 -0.67 17.45
CA GLU A 72 15.99 -0.01 18.75
C GLU A 72 15.77 1.50 18.59
N GLN A 73 14.76 2.03 19.29
CA GLN A 73 14.29 3.40 19.10
C GLN A 73 13.96 4.08 20.44
N PHE A 74 13.99 5.41 20.42
CA PHE A 74 13.60 6.28 21.54
C PHE A 74 14.25 5.91 22.90
N PRO A 75 15.59 5.89 23.00
CA PRO A 75 16.25 5.74 24.30
C PRO A 75 15.89 6.90 25.22
N LYS A 76 15.63 6.61 26.50
CA LYS A 76 15.29 7.59 27.54
C LYS A 76 16.03 7.27 28.85
N PHE A 77 16.82 8.21 29.34
CA PHE A 77 17.50 8.12 30.63
C PHE A 77 16.50 8.19 31.78
N SER A 78 16.72 7.37 32.80
CA SER A 78 16.00 7.49 34.08
C SER A 78 16.34 8.80 34.78
N PRO A 79 15.48 9.29 35.71
CA PRO A 79 15.72 10.55 36.43
C PRO A 79 17.06 10.58 37.19
N ASP A 80 17.53 9.42 37.65
CA ASP A 80 18.82 9.24 38.33
C ASP A 80 20.02 9.03 37.39
N GLY A 81 19.79 8.88 36.08
CA GLY A 81 20.82 8.65 35.07
C GLY A 81 21.48 7.27 35.12
N GLN A 82 20.88 6.29 35.79
CA GLN A 82 21.45 4.94 35.93
C GLN A 82 20.91 3.93 34.90
N TRP A 83 19.75 4.19 34.31
CA TRP A 83 19.04 3.29 33.42
C TRP A 83 18.65 3.96 32.10
N ILE A 84 18.51 3.16 31.05
CA ILE A 84 17.95 3.56 29.76
C ILE A 84 16.75 2.65 29.48
N ALA A 85 15.57 3.27 29.33
CA ALA A 85 14.40 2.61 28.76
C ALA A 85 14.33 2.93 27.26
N PHE A 86 13.88 1.98 26.46
CA PHE A 86 13.82 2.14 25.00
C PHE A 86 12.80 1.20 24.39
N THR A 87 12.40 1.48 23.14
CA THR A 87 11.59 0.57 22.33
C THR A 87 12.51 -0.35 21.55
N GLY A 88 12.30 -1.65 21.61
CA GLY A 88 13.10 -2.64 20.90
C GLY A 88 12.25 -3.73 20.25
N GLU A 89 12.79 -4.34 19.20
CA GLU A 89 12.10 -5.38 18.41
C GLU A 89 12.77 -6.76 18.47
N TYR A 90 13.34 -7.12 19.63
CA TYR A 90 14.07 -8.38 19.80
C TYR A 90 13.24 -9.62 19.43
N ASP A 91 11.93 -9.57 19.67
CA ASP A 91 10.98 -10.67 19.41
C ASP A 91 10.00 -10.34 18.25
N GLY A 92 10.39 -9.39 17.39
CA GLY A 92 9.64 -8.95 16.20
C GLY A 92 8.38 -8.11 16.47
N ASN A 93 8.09 -7.78 17.73
CA ASN A 93 7.14 -6.74 18.13
C ASN A 93 7.91 -5.58 18.78
N ALA A 94 7.43 -4.35 18.62
CA ALA A 94 7.99 -3.21 19.32
C ALA A 94 7.51 -3.21 20.78
N ASP A 95 8.41 -3.53 21.71
CA ASP A 95 8.11 -3.60 23.14
C ASP A 95 9.02 -2.67 23.96
N VAL A 96 8.67 -2.44 25.22
CA VAL A 96 9.46 -1.66 26.18
C VAL A 96 10.57 -2.53 26.76
N TYR A 97 11.81 -2.07 26.63
CA TYR A 97 12.99 -2.68 27.24
C TYR A 97 13.68 -1.69 28.18
N VAL A 98 14.44 -2.22 29.14
CA VAL A 98 15.27 -1.42 30.05
C VAL A 98 16.62 -2.08 30.29
N MET A 99 17.68 -1.27 30.38
CA MET A 99 19.04 -1.72 30.70
C MET A 99 19.82 -0.68 31.51
N PRO A 100 20.91 -1.06 32.20
CA PRO A 100 21.83 -0.09 32.81
C PRO A 100 22.45 0.83 31.75
N VAL A 101 22.75 2.08 32.09
CA VAL A 101 23.49 3.01 31.20
C VAL A 101 24.86 2.47 30.81
N SER A 102 25.48 1.66 31.66
CA SER A 102 26.73 0.95 31.35
C SER A 102 26.58 -0.10 30.24
N GLY A 103 25.37 -0.42 29.79
CA GLY A 103 25.05 -1.54 28.92
C GLY A 103 24.80 -2.83 29.72
N GLY A 104 24.57 -3.93 29.00
CA GLY A 104 24.22 -5.24 29.55
C GLY A 104 23.05 -5.86 28.78
N GLU A 105 22.56 -7.00 29.25
CA GLU A 105 21.39 -7.66 28.66
C GLU A 105 20.12 -6.81 28.86
N PRO A 106 19.42 -6.41 27.78
CA PRO A 106 18.16 -5.69 27.90
C PRO A 106 17.06 -6.56 28.51
N LYS A 107 16.35 -6.02 29.49
CA LYS A 107 15.18 -6.67 30.09
C LYS A 107 13.91 -6.21 29.40
N ARG A 108 13.17 -7.13 28.78
CA ARG A 108 11.82 -6.90 28.24
C ARG A 108 10.82 -6.66 29.36
N LEU A 109 9.96 -5.66 29.22
CA LEU A 109 8.93 -5.31 30.21
C LEU A 109 7.51 -5.49 29.68
N THR A 110 7.30 -5.38 28.37
CA THR A 110 5.98 -5.55 27.74
C THR A 110 5.94 -6.67 26.70
N TYR A 111 4.74 -7.24 26.52
CA TYR A 111 4.45 -8.48 25.79
C TYR A 111 3.11 -8.42 25.05
N HIS A 112 2.47 -7.25 24.94
CA HIS A 112 1.21 -7.11 24.20
C HIS A 112 1.50 -7.14 22.69
N PRO A 113 0.64 -7.73 21.83
CA PRO A 113 0.88 -7.76 20.37
C PRO A 113 0.80 -6.40 19.66
N SER A 114 0.55 -5.32 20.40
CA SER A 114 0.53 -3.94 19.89
C SER A 114 1.91 -3.33 20.11
N GLY A 115 2.32 -2.44 19.22
CA GLY A 115 3.58 -1.71 19.41
C GLY A 115 3.54 -0.75 20.59
N ASP A 116 4.64 -0.72 21.33
CA ASP A 116 4.87 0.17 22.47
C ASP A 116 6.03 1.12 22.19
N MET A 117 5.77 2.42 22.33
CA MET A 117 6.79 3.44 22.11
C MET A 117 7.14 4.13 23.42
N VAL A 118 8.40 4.03 23.85
CA VAL A 118 8.92 4.71 25.03
C VAL A 118 8.94 6.22 24.79
N LEU A 119 8.47 6.97 25.78
CA LEU A 119 8.38 8.45 25.73
C LEU A 119 9.26 9.11 26.79
N GLY A 120 9.51 8.44 27.92
CA GLY A 120 10.31 8.98 29.00
C GLY A 120 10.09 8.24 30.30
N TRP A 121 10.28 8.95 31.41
CA TRP A 121 10.07 8.47 32.76
C TRP A 121 9.16 9.43 33.51
N SER A 122 8.31 8.90 34.39
CA SER A 122 7.62 9.71 35.38
C SER A 122 8.58 10.16 36.49
N PRO A 123 8.26 11.25 37.22
CA PRO A 123 9.11 11.75 38.30
C PRO A 123 9.39 10.73 39.42
N ASP A 124 8.51 9.74 39.59
CA ASP A 124 8.66 8.63 40.55
C ASP A 124 9.49 7.44 40.01
N GLY A 125 10.06 7.55 38.82
CA GLY A 125 10.97 6.54 38.26
C GLY A 125 10.30 5.36 37.55
N ARG A 126 9.04 5.48 37.13
CA ARG A 126 8.39 4.50 36.24
C ARG A 126 8.57 4.90 34.77
N ILE A 127 8.55 3.92 33.88
CA ILE A 127 8.75 4.12 32.45
C ILE A 127 7.42 4.49 31.81
N LEU A 128 7.42 5.60 31.07
CA LEU A 128 6.28 6.10 30.31
C LEU A 128 6.36 5.65 28.86
N PHE A 129 5.29 5.02 28.38
CA PHE A 129 5.17 4.63 26.98
C PHE A 129 3.75 4.89 26.46
N ARG A 130 3.62 5.01 25.13
CA ARG A 130 2.32 5.01 24.45
C ARG A 130 2.09 3.70 23.73
N SER A 131 0.84 3.28 23.67
CA SER A 131 0.41 2.06 22.99
C SER A 131 -1.06 2.16 22.59
N ASN A 132 -1.46 1.46 21.52
CA ASN A 132 -2.87 1.32 21.13
C ASN A 132 -3.54 0.07 21.73
N ARG A 133 -2.84 -0.66 22.61
CA ARG A 133 -3.29 -1.91 23.27
C ARG A 133 -4.68 -1.87 23.92
N ALA A 134 -5.13 -0.69 24.34
CA ALA A 134 -6.42 -0.50 24.99
C ALA A 134 -7.28 0.56 24.30
N SER A 135 -6.94 0.89 23.05
CA SER A 135 -7.74 1.78 22.23
C SER A 135 -8.86 1.00 21.59
N ASP A 136 -10.04 1.63 21.51
CA ASP A 136 -11.18 1.03 20.84
C ASP A 136 -11.10 1.17 19.31
N LEU A 137 -10.23 2.08 18.83
CA LEU A 137 -9.92 2.31 17.42
C LEU A 137 -8.40 2.25 17.24
N PRO A 138 -7.90 1.84 16.06
CA PRO A 138 -6.46 1.67 15.84
C PRO A 138 -5.65 2.98 15.89
N ASP A 139 -6.30 4.14 15.71
CA ASP A 139 -5.64 5.38 15.24
C ASP A 139 -5.31 6.37 16.35
N TYR A 140 -5.44 5.94 17.60
CA TYR A 140 -4.98 6.72 18.73
C TYR A 140 -4.32 5.84 19.77
N SER A 141 -3.38 6.43 20.49
CA SER A 141 -2.68 5.79 21.58
C SER A 141 -3.17 6.30 22.93
N ARG A 142 -2.94 5.47 23.94
CA ARG A 142 -3.07 5.82 25.36
C ARG A 142 -1.70 5.75 26.01
N LEU A 143 -1.57 6.44 27.14
CA LEU A 143 -0.33 6.47 27.92
C LEU A 143 -0.37 5.43 29.03
N PHE A 144 0.78 4.81 29.26
CA PHE A 144 0.97 3.78 30.27
C PHE A 144 2.25 4.03 31.06
N LEU A 145 2.21 3.71 32.35
CA LEU A 145 3.38 3.63 33.22
C LEU A 145 3.66 2.18 33.59
N ILE A 146 4.92 1.76 33.50
CA ILE A 146 5.37 0.43 33.98
C ILE A 146 6.59 0.58 34.91
N PRO A 147 6.61 -0.12 36.06
CA PRO A 147 7.82 -0.19 36.89
C PRO A 147 8.98 -0.84 36.14
N ARG A 148 10.21 -0.44 36.47
CA ARG A 148 11.43 -1.04 35.91
C ARG A 148 11.54 -2.54 36.22
N GLU A 149 10.96 -2.96 37.34
CA GLU A 149 10.90 -4.35 37.77
C GLU A 149 9.92 -5.19 36.93
N GLY A 150 9.04 -4.58 36.15
CA GLY A 150 7.98 -5.23 35.39
C GLY A 150 6.65 -5.23 36.14
N GLY A 151 5.71 -6.05 35.66
CA GLY A 151 4.35 -6.15 36.19
C GLY A 151 3.31 -5.66 35.19
N MET A 152 2.09 -5.39 35.67
CA MET A 152 1.01 -4.85 34.85
C MET A 152 1.23 -3.35 34.57
N PRO A 153 1.23 -2.90 33.31
CA PRO A 153 1.21 -1.47 32.99
C PRO A 153 -0.03 -0.75 33.53
N GLU A 154 0.15 0.41 34.15
CA GLU A 154 -0.93 1.30 34.59
C GLU A 154 -1.28 2.28 33.47
N MET A 155 -2.52 2.27 33.02
CA MET A 155 -3.02 3.27 32.05
C MET A 155 -3.28 4.61 32.74
N LEU A 156 -2.74 5.70 32.19
CA LEU A 156 -3.02 7.04 32.71
C LEU A 156 -4.44 7.49 32.38
N SER A 157 -5.02 8.30 33.26
CA SER A 157 -6.38 8.88 33.11
C SER A 157 -6.40 10.04 32.11
N VAL A 158 -6.01 9.77 30.87
CA VAL A 158 -6.13 10.67 29.73
C VAL A 158 -6.62 9.85 28.52
N PRO A 159 -7.75 10.20 27.88
CA PRO A 159 -8.37 9.32 26.87
C PRO A 159 -7.49 9.07 25.64
N ARG A 160 -6.75 10.09 25.24
CA ARG A 160 -5.91 10.09 24.05
C ARG A 160 -4.71 11.00 24.26
N ALA A 161 -3.52 10.47 24.04
CA ALA A 161 -2.28 11.23 24.10
C ALA A 161 -1.18 10.51 23.34
N SER A 162 -0.19 11.27 22.87
CA SER A 162 0.89 10.79 22.01
C SER A 162 2.25 11.24 22.54
N LEU A 163 2.69 12.46 22.24
CA LEU A 163 3.93 13.04 22.77
C LEU A 163 3.61 13.78 24.06
N VAL A 164 4.42 13.61 25.10
CA VAL A 164 4.09 14.06 26.46
C VAL A 164 5.32 14.39 27.29
N SER A 165 5.17 15.34 28.22
CA SER A 165 6.14 15.65 29.26
C SER A 165 5.44 16.01 30.57
N PHE A 166 5.95 15.49 31.69
CA PHE A 166 5.40 15.71 33.03
C PHE A 166 5.82 17.06 33.63
N SER A 167 4.94 17.67 34.43
CA SER A 167 5.36 18.65 35.43
C SER A 167 6.27 18.01 36.47
N ALA A 168 7.07 18.83 37.17
CA ALA A 168 8.06 18.34 38.14
C ALA A 168 7.46 17.50 39.29
N ASP A 169 6.19 17.74 39.65
CA ASP A 169 5.45 16.99 40.66
C ASP A 169 4.70 15.76 40.10
N GLY A 170 4.75 15.53 38.79
CA GLY A 170 4.07 14.42 38.10
C GLY A 170 2.55 14.56 38.01
N ARG A 171 1.97 15.64 38.54
CA ARG A 171 0.52 15.84 38.60
C ARG A 171 -0.09 16.26 37.26
N ARG A 172 0.65 17.04 36.47
CA ARG A 172 0.20 17.57 35.19
C ARG A 172 1.08 17.07 34.05
N ILE A 173 0.51 17.06 32.86
CA ILE A 173 1.22 16.75 31.61
C ILE A 173 1.04 17.89 30.62
N ALA A 174 2.09 18.19 29.85
CA ALA A 174 2.00 18.91 28.59
C ALA A 174 2.05 17.87 27.46
N TYR A 175 1.08 17.87 26.56
CA TYR A 175 0.94 16.76 25.59
C TYR A 175 0.34 17.18 24.25
N ASN A 176 0.68 16.42 23.20
CA ASN A 176 -0.07 16.34 21.95
C ASN A 176 -1.01 15.13 22.00
N PHE A 177 -2.21 15.24 21.42
CA PHE A 177 -3.18 14.13 21.37
C PHE A 177 -2.94 13.16 20.21
N THR A 178 -2.21 13.54 19.16
CA THR A 178 -1.91 12.66 18.01
C THR A 178 -0.41 12.56 17.72
N SER A 179 0.00 11.50 17.01
CA SER A 179 1.39 11.26 16.58
C SER A 179 1.61 11.82 15.18
N GLN A 180 2.66 12.63 15.03
CA GLN A 180 3.02 13.26 13.75
C GLN A 180 4.53 13.19 13.48
N GLU A 181 5.32 12.73 14.46
CA GLU A 181 6.78 12.84 14.50
C GLU A 181 7.54 11.90 13.57
N LEU A 182 6.86 10.91 13.00
CA LEU A 182 7.41 9.98 12.01
C LEU A 182 6.75 10.18 10.63
N ARG A 183 5.99 11.27 10.44
CA ARG A 183 5.26 11.53 9.19
C ARG A 183 6.10 12.32 8.21
N THR A 184 5.89 12.02 6.95
CA THR A 184 6.60 12.58 5.78
C THR A 184 5.81 13.72 5.15
N TRP A 185 5.28 14.63 5.98
CA TRP A 185 4.54 15.81 5.53
C TRP A 185 4.94 17.03 6.34
N LYS A 186 5.79 17.88 5.76
CA LYS A 186 6.24 19.11 6.39
C LYS A 186 5.27 20.26 6.06
N ARG A 187 5.25 21.31 6.90
CA ARG A 187 4.47 22.55 6.66
C ARG A 187 2.96 22.27 6.57
N TYR A 188 2.51 21.22 7.24
CA TYR A 188 1.12 20.79 7.27
C TYR A 188 0.23 21.77 8.04
N ARG A 189 -0.97 22.04 7.51
CA ARG A 189 -1.94 23.02 8.04
C ARG A 189 -3.36 22.46 8.21
N GLY A 190 -3.57 21.18 7.91
CA GLY A 190 -4.87 20.55 8.02
C GLY A 190 -5.33 20.29 9.45
N GLY A 191 -6.52 19.68 9.60
CA GLY A 191 -7.17 19.48 10.91
C GLY A 191 -6.40 18.59 11.90
N TRP A 192 -5.52 17.71 11.40
CA TRP A 192 -4.74 16.75 12.20
C TRP A 192 -3.64 17.38 13.03
N LYS A 193 -3.42 18.69 12.89
CA LYS A 193 -2.45 19.43 13.69
C LYS A 193 -2.88 19.33 15.15
N SER A 194 -1.93 18.95 16.01
CA SER A 194 -2.22 18.79 17.43
C SER A 194 -1.71 19.98 18.23
N PRO A 195 -2.56 20.89 18.74
CA PRO A 195 -2.10 21.87 19.71
C PRO A 195 -1.57 21.17 20.96
N ILE A 196 -0.56 21.78 21.58
CA ILE A 196 -0.06 21.36 22.89
C ILE A 196 -1.05 21.83 23.95
N ALA A 197 -1.45 20.92 24.84
CA ALA A 197 -2.33 21.24 25.97
C ALA A 197 -1.73 20.78 27.30
N ILE A 198 -2.17 21.44 28.37
CA ILE A 198 -1.91 21.05 29.75
C ILE A 198 -3.10 20.27 30.28
N PHE A 199 -2.86 19.10 30.87
CA PHE A 199 -3.88 18.28 31.49
C PHE A 199 -3.47 17.90 32.92
N ASP A 200 -4.37 18.07 33.88
CA ASP A 200 -4.18 17.64 35.27
C ASP A 200 -4.72 16.22 35.45
N LEU A 201 -3.85 15.26 35.79
CA LEU A 201 -4.20 13.85 35.91
C LEU A 201 -5.05 13.54 37.14
N THR A 202 -5.25 14.51 38.05
CA THR A 202 -6.06 14.36 39.26
C THR A 202 -7.39 15.10 39.15
N SER A 203 -7.36 16.39 38.81
CA SER A 203 -8.59 17.20 38.67
C SER A 203 -9.23 17.08 37.29
N HIS A 204 -8.57 16.43 36.34
CA HIS A 204 -8.99 16.28 34.95
C HIS A 204 -9.26 17.62 34.25
N THR A 205 -8.55 18.68 34.63
CA THR A 205 -8.68 20.00 34.00
C THR A 205 -7.84 20.06 32.73
N TYR A 206 -8.43 20.58 31.64
CA TYR A 206 -7.82 20.71 30.33
C TYR A 206 -7.61 22.19 29.97
N GLU A 207 -6.39 22.57 29.57
CA GLU A 207 -6.04 23.93 29.17
C GLU A 207 -5.08 23.92 27.95
N PRO A 208 -5.56 24.28 26.74
CA PRO A 208 -4.69 24.38 25.57
C PRO A 208 -3.72 25.57 25.69
N LEU A 209 -2.49 25.40 25.18
CA LEU A 209 -1.56 26.52 25.00
C LEU A 209 -1.94 27.36 23.77
N PRO A 210 -1.47 28.63 23.67
CA PRO A 210 -1.67 29.43 22.46
C PRO A 210 -1.15 28.71 21.21
N THR A 211 -2.03 28.53 20.24
CA THR A 211 -1.73 27.81 18.98
C THR A 211 -1.72 28.77 17.79
N THR A 212 -1.13 28.31 16.68
CA THR A 212 -1.12 29.01 15.40
C THR A 212 -1.59 28.05 14.29
N GLU A 213 -1.43 28.40 13.02
CA GLU A 213 -1.64 27.46 11.93
C GLU A 213 -0.54 26.39 11.82
N ALA A 214 0.62 26.64 12.42
CA ALA A 214 1.77 25.77 12.46
C ALA A 214 1.52 24.45 13.20
N MET A 215 2.41 23.49 12.97
CA MET A 215 2.56 22.31 13.82
C MET A 215 3.40 22.67 15.05
N ASP A 216 2.91 22.32 16.23
CA ASP A 216 3.63 22.46 17.51
C ASP A 216 3.79 21.07 18.13
N MET A 217 5.04 20.59 18.25
CA MET A 217 5.31 19.19 18.58
C MET A 217 6.39 19.03 19.66
N PHE A 218 6.43 17.86 20.30
CA PHE A 218 7.37 17.50 21.36
C PHE A 218 7.34 18.47 22.55
N PRO A 219 6.23 18.55 23.28
CA PRO A 219 6.18 19.33 24.51
C PRO A 219 7.19 18.80 25.52
N MET A 220 8.00 19.69 26.07
CA MET A 220 9.05 19.44 27.05
C MET A 220 8.90 20.42 28.21
N TRP A 221 8.37 19.99 29.34
CA TRP A 221 8.09 20.85 30.48
C TRP A 221 9.35 21.07 31.33
N HIS A 222 9.73 22.33 31.52
CA HIS A 222 10.82 22.69 32.42
C HIS A 222 10.52 23.99 33.19
N GLY A 223 10.50 23.90 34.54
CA GLY A 223 10.15 25.03 35.40
C GLY A 223 8.76 25.58 35.11
N ASN A 224 8.67 26.90 34.85
CA ASN A 224 7.43 27.59 34.49
C ASN A 224 7.20 27.69 32.97
N SER A 225 7.77 26.77 32.18
CA SER A 225 7.71 26.85 30.73
C SER A 225 7.54 25.49 30.07
N VAL A 226 6.97 25.50 28.87
CA VAL A 226 6.94 24.36 27.96
C VAL A 226 7.76 24.71 26.73
N TYR A 227 8.80 23.91 26.48
CA TYR A 227 9.61 23.94 25.26
C TYR A 227 9.00 22.99 24.23
N PHE A 228 9.14 23.31 22.95
CA PHE A 228 8.60 22.51 21.85
C PHE A 228 9.23 22.93 20.53
N VAL A 229 9.03 22.15 19.47
CA VAL A 229 9.41 22.54 18.11
C VAL A 229 8.21 23.00 17.31
N SER A 230 8.43 23.99 16.43
CA SER A 230 7.37 24.56 15.60
C SER A 230 7.87 25.02 14.24
N ASP A 231 7.05 24.80 13.20
CA ASP A 231 7.29 25.24 11.82
C ASP A 231 6.60 26.57 11.47
N ARG A 232 6.21 27.36 12.49
CA ARG A 232 5.54 28.66 12.32
C ARG A 232 6.32 29.67 11.48
N ASP A 233 7.64 29.51 11.42
CA ASP A 233 8.56 30.32 10.61
C ASP A 233 9.13 29.51 9.42
N GLY A 234 8.45 28.44 8.98
CA GLY A 234 8.78 27.61 7.81
C GLY A 234 9.51 26.30 8.13
N VAL A 235 10.56 26.36 8.95
CA VAL A 235 11.38 25.19 9.36
C VAL A 235 11.20 24.95 10.85
N MET A 236 11.11 23.69 11.26
CA MET A 236 10.97 23.31 12.67
C MET A 236 12.14 23.84 13.50
N ASN A 237 11.86 24.82 14.35
CA ASN A 237 12.81 25.42 15.28
C ASN A 237 12.34 25.23 16.73
N LEU A 238 13.24 25.42 17.69
CA LEU A 238 12.92 25.33 19.11
C LEU A 238 12.26 26.62 19.59
N TYR A 239 11.17 26.47 20.34
CA TYR A 239 10.41 27.56 20.97
C TYR A 239 10.18 27.26 22.44
N ARG A 240 9.81 28.30 23.18
CA ARG A 240 9.39 28.22 24.58
C ARG A 240 8.15 29.06 24.82
N CYS A 241 7.13 28.46 25.43
CA CYS A 241 5.96 29.16 25.96
C CYS A 241 6.08 29.28 27.49
N ASP A 242 5.98 30.50 28.02
CA ASP A 242 5.89 30.73 29.47
C ASP A 242 4.46 30.47 29.96
N LEU A 243 4.29 29.66 31.00
CA LEU A 243 2.98 29.20 31.44
C LEU A 243 2.16 30.27 32.17
N GLY A 244 2.81 31.31 32.71
CA GLY A 244 2.15 32.41 33.39
C GLY A 244 1.65 33.49 32.44
N THR A 245 2.54 33.98 31.57
CA THR A 245 2.27 35.04 30.60
C THR A 245 1.67 34.54 29.28
N LYS A 246 1.76 33.23 29.01
CA LYS A 246 1.39 32.58 27.74
C LYS A 246 2.15 33.12 26.52
N LYS A 247 3.28 33.79 26.75
CA LYS A 247 4.12 34.32 25.66
C LYS A 247 5.02 33.23 25.10
N THR A 248 5.00 33.07 23.78
CA THR A 248 5.92 32.19 23.05
C THR A 248 7.12 32.97 22.50
N ILE A 249 8.32 32.42 22.66
CA ILE A 249 9.58 32.96 22.11
C ILE A 249 10.31 31.91 21.28
N ARG A 250 11.00 32.36 20.23
CA ARG A 250 11.88 31.54 19.38
C ARG A 250 13.26 31.43 20.02
N LEU A 251 13.84 30.22 20.00
CA LEU A 251 15.14 29.93 20.63
C LEU A 251 16.23 29.56 19.61
N THR A 252 15.88 29.02 18.45
CA THR A 252 16.81 28.69 17.35
C THR A 252 16.35 29.26 16.02
N ASN A 253 17.26 29.39 15.06
CA ASN A 253 16.97 29.99 13.73
C ASN A 253 17.58 29.19 12.56
N TYR A 254 17.33 27.88 12.52
CA TYR A 254 17.69 27.03 11.38
C TYR A 254 16.78 27.29 10.18
N THR A 255 17.34 27.18 8.97
CA THR A 255 16.67 27.48 7.70
C THR A 255 16.73 26.34 6.69
N GLU A 256 17.53 25.29 6.94
CA GLU A 256 17.81 24.23 5.95
C GLU A 256 17.14 22.90 6.29
N TYR A 257 17.27 22.45 7.54
CA TYR A 257 16.68 21.21 8.03
C TYR A 257 15.82 21.48 9.25
N ASP A 258 14.77 20.69 9.41
CA ASP A 258 13.91 20.69 10.60
C ASP A 258 14.69 20.15 11.82
N ILE A 259 14.40 20.67 13.01
CA ILE A 259 14.79 20.00 14.25
C ILE A 259 13.96 18.72 14.41
N LYS A 260 14.64 17.60 14.70
CA LYS A 260 14.02 16.27 14.87
C LYS A 260 14.29 15.70 16.26
N TRP A 261 13.25 15.04 16.78
CA TRP A 261 13.19 14.34 18.07
C TRP A 261 13.91 15.06 19.22
N PRO A 262 13.54 16.32 19.53
CA PRO A 262 14.12 17.00 20.67
C PRO A 262 13.75 16.27 21.96
N SER A 263 14.71 16.21 22.90
CA SER A 263 14.52 15.57 24.20
C SER A 263 15.15 16.40 25.32
N LEU A 264 14.43 16.52 26.43
CA LEU A 264 14.78 17.37 27.56
C LEU A 264 15.52 16.57 28.63
N GLY A 265 16.73 16.99 28.95
CA GLY A 265 17.46 16.59 30.15
C GLY A 265 17.39 17.63 31.26
N PRO A 266 18.15 17.45 32.36
CA PRO A 266 18.12 18.35 33.52
C PRO A 266 18.55 19.79 33.20
N ASP A 267 19.54 19.96 32.32
CA ASP A 267 20.19 21.26 32.04
C ASP A 267 20.10 21.70 30.57
N ALA A 268 19.66 20.82 29.66
CA ALA A 268 19.71 21.05 28.21
C ALA A 268 18.64 20.28 27.45
N VAL A 269 18.29 20.75 26.25
CA VAL A 269 17.52 20.01 25.25
C VAL A 269 18.48 19.49 24.18
N VAL A 270 18.50 18.19 23.92
CA VAL A 270 19.25 17.59 22.79
C VAL A 270 18.33 17.34 21.60
N TYR A 271 18.84 17.46 20.39
CA TYR A 271 18.07 17.21 19.17
C TYR A 271 18.96 16.91 17.98
N GLU A 272 18.35 16.39 16.91
CA GLU A 272 18.98 16.18 15.61
C GLU A 272 18.63 17.33 14.64
N ASN A 273 19.61 17.78 13.85
CA ASN A 273 19.42 18.70 12.73
C ASN A 273 20.42 18.40 11.60
N GLY A 274 19.92 18.01 10.42
CA GLY A 274 20.75 17.68 9.26
C GLY A 274 21.64 16.43 9.47
N GLY A 275 21.16 15.50 10.28
CA GLY A 275 21.84 14.29 10.72
C GLY A 275 22.81 14.48 11.89
N LEU A 276 23.00 15.71 12.38
CA LEU A 276 23.96 16.03 13.44
C LEU A 276 23.28 16.26 14.79
N LEU A 277 23.99 15.97 15.88
CA LEU A 277 23.50 16.23 17.23
C LEU A 277 23.86 17.64 17.71
N TYR A 278 22.87 18.30 18.30
CA TYR A 278 23.00 19.59 18.97
C TYR A 278 22.41 19.52 20.36
N GLN A 279 22.91 20.37 21.25
CA GLN A 279 22.25 20.67 22.52
C GLN A 279 22.01 22.16 22.68
N TYR A 280 20.83 22.51 23.19
CA TYR A 280 20.47 23.85 23.63
C TYR A 280 20.60 23.92 25.17
N ASP A 281 21.54 24.71 25.66
CA ASP A 281 21.78 24.92 27.10
C ASP A 281 20.70 25.83 27.68
N LEU A 282 19.95 25.34 28.68
CA LEU A 282 18.81 26.08 29.25
C LEU A 282 19.23 27.28 30.09
N LYS A 283 20.45 27.27 30.65
CA LYS A 283 20.96 28.37 31.48
C LYS A 283 21.55 29.47 30.60
N LYS A 284 22.33 29.08 29.59
CA LYS A 284 23.02 30.01 28.71
C LYS A 284 22.16 30.49 27.54
N ASN A 285 21.08 29.78 27.22
CA ASN A 285 20.18 30.06 26.09
C ASN A 285 20.89 30.03 24.73
N GLU A 286 21.71 29.00 24.52
CA GLU A 286 22.50 28.86 23.30
C GLU A 286 22.60 27.39 22.84
N ALA A 287 22.55 27.20 21.51
CA ALA A 287 22.73 25.91 20.87
C ALA A 287 24.21 25.66 20.55
N ARG A 288 24.69 24.44 20.79
CA ARG A 288 26.03 23.98 20.38
C ARG A 288 26.00 22.59 19.79
N ARG A 289 26.88 22.33 18.82
CA ARG A 289 27.08 21.01 18.18
C ARG A 289 27.78 20.05 19.13
N ILE A 290 27.43 18.76 19.05
CA ILE A 290 28.09 17.65 19.75
C ILE A 290 28.81 16.78 18.70
N PRO A 291 30.15 16.89 18.53
CA PRO A 291 30.86 16.16 17.49
C PRO A 291 31.12 14.70 17.89
N VAL A 292 30.30 13.76 17.40
CA VAL A 292 30.35 12.34 17.77
C VAL A 292 30.94 11.49 16.64
N TYR A 293 31.69 10.44 17.03
CA TYR A 293 32.31 9.49 16.11
C TYR A 293 31.92 8.05 16.49
N VAL A 294 31.25 7.35 15.58
CA VAL A 294 30.84 5.95 15.73
C VAL A 294 31.81 5.05 14.97
N ALA A 295 32.47 4.12 15.65
CA ALA A 295 33.22 3.05 15.01
C ALA A 295 32.33 1.80 14.93
N SER A 296 31.91 1.43 13.71
CA SER A 296 31.06 0.27 13.44
C SER A 296 31.57 -0.46 12.19
N ASP A 297 31.33 -1.76 12.12
CA ASP A 297 31.62 -2.61 10.96
C ASP A 297 30.50 -2.60 9.90
N GLU A 298 29.44 -1.80 10.14
CA GLU A 298 28.35 -1.49 9.20
C GLU A 298 27.76 -2.74 8.52
N VAL A 299 27.48 -3.80 9.30
CA VAL A 299 27.13 -5.14 8.79
C VAL A 299 26.05 -5.11 7.70
N THR A 300 25.00 -4.29 7.86
CA THR A 300 23.88 -4.22 6.89
C THR A 300 24.18 -3.43 5.63
N ALA A 301 25.28 -2.66 5.60
CA ALA A 301 25.74 -1.90 4.44
C ALA A 301 26.84 -2.62 3.66
N ARG A 302 27.22 -3.84 4.06
CA ARG A 302 28.26 -4.63 3.40
C ARG A 302 27.72 -5.31 2.14
N ALA A 303 28.56 -5.37 1.11
CA ALA A 303 28.22 -6.12 -0.08
C ALA A 303 28.18 -7.64 0.20
N GLU A 304 27.16 -8.32 -0.29
CA GLU A 304 26.97 -9.77 -0.15
C GLU A 304 26.20 -10.38 -1.31
N PHE A 305 26.35 -11.69 -1.53
CA PHE A 305 25.51 -12.41 -2.49
C PHE A 305 24.15 -12.73 -1.86
N LYS A 306 23.07 -12.32 -2.51
CA LYS A 306 21.69 -12.61 -2.12
C LYS A 306 21.00 -13.49 -3.14
N ASN A 307 20.28 -14.49 -2.66
CA ASN A 307 19.31 -15.20 -3.48
C ASN A 307 18.09 -14.28 -3.72
N VAL A 308 17.75 -14.06 -4.98
CA VAL A 308 16.60 -13.22 -5.38
C VAL A 308 15.48 -14.01 -6.08
N GLY A 309 15.54 -15.34 -6.02
CA GLY A 309 14.60 -16.24 -6.71
C GLY A 309 13.16 -16.16 -6.21
N SER A 310 12.93 -15.60 -5.01
CA SER A 310 11.60 -15.29 -4.47
C SER A 310 11.16 -13.84 -4.70
N ARG A 311 12.01 -12.99 -5.29
CA ARG A 311 11.75 -11.56 -5.55
C ARG A 311 11.62 -11.27 -7.05
N ILE A 312 10.95 -12.15 -7.78
CA ILE A 312 10.69 -11.98 -9.22
C ILE A 312 9.50 -11.03 -9.40
N SER A 313 9.73 -9.88 -10.01
CA SER A 313 8.73 -8.84 -10.29
C SER A 313 8.19 -8.89 -11.73
N TRP A 314 8.96 -9.47 -12.65
CA TRP A 314 8.60 -9.63 -14.06
C TRP A 314 9.09 -10.96 -14.63
N PHE A 315 8.33 -11.53 -15.55
CA PHE A 315 8.74 -12.72 -16.29
C PHE A 315 8.35 -12.68 -17.76
N ASP A 316 9.17 -13.35 -18.57
CA ASP A 316 8.93 -13.63 -19.99
C ASP A 316 9.55 -14.99 -20.36
N ILE A 317 9.33 -15.49 -21.57
CA ILE A 317 9.78 -16.79 -22.06
C ILE A 317 10.58 -16.69 -23.36
N SER A 318 11.64 -17.48 -23.48
CA SER A 318 12.39 -17.59 -24.74
C SER A 318 11.51 -18.08 -25.90
N PRO A 319 11.79 -17.72 -27.16
CA PRO A 319 10.96 -18.10 -28.31
C PRO A 319 10.70 -19.59 -28.50
N THR A 320 11.57 -20.45 -27.96
CA THR A 320 11.45 -21.92 -28.02
C THR A 320 10.97 -22.56 -26.70
N GLY A 321 10.74 -21.74 -25.67
CA GLY A 321 10.33 -22.20 -24.35
C GLY A 321 11.36 -23.02 -23.58
N VAL A 322 12.65 -22.85 -23.87
CA VAL A 322 13.75 -23.59 -23.18
C VAL A 322 14.38 -22.80 -22.03
N ARG A 323 14.12 -21.48 -21.96
CA ARG A 323 14.50 -20.61 -20.85
C ARG A 323 13.37 -19.63 -20.52
N ALA A 324 13.30 -19.25 -19.25
CA ALA A 324 12.61 -18.07 -18.75
C ALA A 324 13.55 -16.86 -18.73
N LEU A 325 12.96 -15.67 -18.74
CA LEU A 325 13.60 -14.37 -18.55
C LEU A 325 12.93 -13.69 -17.35
N PHE A 326 13.72 -13.16 -16.42
CA PHE A 326 13.22 -12.56 -15.19
C PHE A 326 13.84 -11.19 -14.92
N GLU A 327 13.05 -10.33 -14.30
CA GLU A 327 13.50 -9.20 -13.50
C GLU A 327 13.46 -9.62 -12.03
N ALA A 328 14.56 -9.45 -11.32
CA ALA A 328 14.60 -9.68 -9.88
C ALA A 328 15.65 -8.78 -9.23
N ARG A 329 15.23 -7.98 -8.24
CA ARG A 329 16.05 -6.99 -7.55
C ARG A 329 16.82 -6.03 -8.47
N GLY A 330 16.14 -5.55 -9.51
CA GLY A 330 16.70 -4.66 -10.51
C GLY A 330 17.73 -5.29 -11.45
N GLU A 331 17.81 -6.62 -11.52
CA GLU A 331 18.74 -7.36 -12.38
C GLU A 331 17.97 -8.26 -13.38
N VAL A 332 18.56 -8.50 -14.55
CA VAL A 332 17.97 -9.32 -15.62
C VAL A 332 18.58 -10.72 -15.65
N PHE A 333 17.75 -11.74 -15.41
CA PHE A 333 18.15 -13.15 -15.39
C PHE A 333 17.57 -13.95 -16.54
N THR A 334 18.30 -14.96 -17.00
CA THR A 334 17.70 -16.09 -17.74
C THR A 334 17.82 -17.38 -16.95
N VAL A 335 16.76 -18.17 -16.88
CA VAL A 335 16.71 -19.43 -16.11
C VAL A 335 16.30 -20.59 -17.04
N PRO A 336 17.02 -21.73 -17.07
CA PRO A 336 16.65 -22.85 -17.94
C PRO A 336 15.38 -23.55 -17.46
N ALA A 337 14.62 -24.10 -18.41
CA ALA A 337 13.45 -24.92 -18.12
C ALA A 337 13.83 -26.29 -17.51
N GLU A 338 14.92 -26.90 -17.98
CA GLU A 338 15.29 -28.28 -17.61
C GLU A 338 16.75 -28.43 -17.15
N HIS A 339 17.71 -27.91 -17.93
CA HIS A 339 19.14 -28.18 -17.72
C HIS A 339 20.00 -26.92 -17.73
N GLY A 340 20.98 -26.87 -16.82
CA GLY A 340 21.93 -25.77 -16.66
C GLY A 340 21.59 -24.83 -15.51
N GLU A 341 22.34 -23.73 -15.41
CA GLU A 341 22.20 -22.76 -14.32
C GLU A 341 21.46 -21.48 -14.76
N PRO A 342 20.83 -20.76 -13.79
CA PRO A 342 20.50 -19.36 -13.94
C PRO A 342 21.70 -18.53 -14.40
N ARG A 343 21.45 -17.50 -15.22
CA ARG A 343 22.46 -16.56 -15.70
C ARG A 343 21.98 -15.14 -15.41
N ASN A 344 22.72 -14.39 -14.60
CA ASN A 344 22.58 -12.95 -14.51
C ASN A 344 23.23 -12.31 -15.76
N LEU A 345 22.45 -11.56 -16.54
CA LEU A 345 22.93 -10.89 -17.75
C LEU A 345 23.56 -9.54 -17.45
N THR A 346 23.11 -8.84 -16.41
CA THR A 346 23.38 -7.42 -16.13
C THR A 346 24.57 -7.23 -15.19
N ASN A 347 24.55 -7.84 -14.01
CA ASN A 347 25.59 -7.73 -12.97
C ASN A 347 25.98 -6.28 -12.68
N SER A 348 24.99 -5.44 -12.38
CA SER A 348 25.10 -3.99 -12.24
C SER A 348 24.55 -3.53 -10.89
N PRO A 349 25.31 -3.74 -9.79
CA PRO A 349 24.90 -3.23 -8.48
C PRO A 349 24.71 -1.71 -8.54
N GLY A 350 23.57 -1.23 -8.01
CA GLY A 350 23.19 0.19 -8.06
C GLY A 350 22.64 0.68 -9.39
N VAL A 351 22.12 -0.22 -10.23
CA VAL A 351 21.32 0.11 -11.40
C VAL A 351 20.01 -0.65 -11.31
N HIS A 352 18.90 0.00 -11.64
CA HIS A 352 17.59 -0.62 -11.69
C HIS A 352 17.24 -1.00 -13.13
N GLU A 353 17.35 -2.28 -13.47
CA GLU A 353 16.84 -2.81 -14.73
C GLU A 353 15.42 -3.38 -14.59
N LEU A 354 14.56 -3.03 -15.55
CA LEU A 354 13.14 -3.35 -15.52
C LEU A 354 12.63 -3.94 -16.84
N ASN A 355 11.57 -4.74 -16.70
CA ASN A 355 10.70 -5.24 -17.76
C ASN A 355 11.43 -5.86 -18.96
N PRO A 356 12.30 -6.87 -18.74
CA PRO A 356 13.03 -7.51 -19.82
C PRO A 356 12.10 -8.31 -20.73
N VAL A 357 12.35 -8.26 -22.04
CA VAL A 357 11.60 -8.99 -23.09
C VAL A 357 12.52 -9.61 -24.13
N TRP A 358 12.18 -10.82 -24.59
CA TRP A 358 12.96 -11.58 -25.56
C TRP A 358 12.61 -11.22 -27.02
N SER A 359 13.63 -11.09 -27.89
CA SER A 359 13.38 -10.95 -29.33
C SER A 359 12.80 -12.23 -29.95
N PRO A 360 11.88 -12.14 -30.93
CA PRO A 360 11.29 -13.31 -31.59
C PRO A 360 12.30 -14.25 -32.27
N ASP A 361 13.47 -13.77 -32.68
CA ASP A 361 14.55 -14.59 -33.25
C ASP A 361 15.43 -15.29 -32.20
N GLY A 362 15.19 -15.00 -30.92
CA GLY A 362 15.87 -15.62 -29.79
C GLY A 362 17.26 -15.08 -29.48
N LYS A 363 17.73 -14.04 -30.19
CA LYS A 363 19.11 -13.56 -30.08
C LYS A 363 19.31 -12.42 -29.10
N TRP A 364 18.29 -11.59 -28.88
CA TRP A 364 18.39 -10.33 -28.17
C TRP A 364 17.41 -10.25 -27.01
N ILE A 365 17.79 -9.50 -25.98
CA ILE A 365 16.97 -9.13 -24.84
C ILE A 365 16.90 -7.61 -24.81
N ALA A 366 15.69 -7.06 -24.80
CA ALA A 366 15.46 -5.63 -24.55
C ALA A 366 15.01 -5.44 -23.10
N TYR A 367 15.41 -4.34 -22.47
CA TYR A 367 15.07 -4.02 -21.08
C TYR A 367 15.23 -2.52 -20.84
N LEU A 368 14.58 -1.99 -19.81
CA LEU A 368 14.80 -0.64 -19.33
C LEU A 368 15.96 -0.65 -18.33
N SER A 369 16.78 0.39 -18.30
CA SER A 369 17.88 0.56 -17.34
C SER A 369 18.06 2.03 -16.99
N ASP A 370 18.19 2.33 -15.70
CA ASP A 370 18.35 3.70 -15.20
C ASP A 370 19.82 4.16 -15.10
N ARG A 371 20.78 3.35 -15.55
CA ARG A 371 22.24 3.54 -15.39
C ARG A 371 22.79 4.91 -15.82
N THR A 372 22.07 5.61 -16.68
CA THR A 372 22.46 6.96 -17.14
C THR A 372 21.98 8.07 -16.21
N GLY A 373 21.25 7.72 -15.15
CA GLY A 373 20.48 8.61 -14.29
C GLY A 373 19.00 8.69 -14.68
N GLU A 374 18.61 8.24 -15.88
CA GLU A 374 17.24 8.19 -16.38
C GLU A 374 16.95 6.79 -16.96
N PHE A 375 15.69 6.36 -16.95
CA PHE A 375 15.28 5.09 -17.55
C PHE A 375 15.38 5.15 -19.08
N GLU A 376 16.20 4.25 -19.62
CA GLU A 376 16.51 4.17 -21.04
C GLU A 376 16.33 2.75 -21.55
N LEU A 377 15.98 2.62 -22.83
CA LEU A 377 15.86 1.33 -23.49
C LEU A 377 17.24 0.82 -23.91
N TYR A 378 17.58 -0.39 -23.45
CA TYR A 378 18.79 -1.11 -23.81
C TYR A 378 18.45 -2.44 -24.48
N VAL A 379 19.38 -2.90 -25.32
CA VAL A 379 19.34 -4.22 -25.94
C VAL A 379 20.68 -4.91 -25.77
N ARG A 380 20.68 -6.22 -25.50
CA ARG A 380 21.91 -7.03 -25.44
C ARG A 380 21.71 -8.46 -25.94
N PRO A 381 22.77 -9.21 -26.28
CA PRO A 381 22.64 -10.61 -26.67
C PRO A 381 22.15 -11.47 -25.50
N GLN A 382 21.29 -12.46 -25.77
CA GLN A 382 20.73 -13.36 -24.74
C GLN A 382 21.77 -14.19 -23.96
N LYS A 383 22.96 -14.35 -24.54
CA LYS A 383 24.08 -15.08 -23.93
C LYS A 383 24.94 -14.20 -23.01
N GLY A 384 24.61 -12.92 -22.87
CA GLY A 384 25.48 -11.90 -22.29
C GLY A 384 26.39 -11.28 -23.37
N GLY A 385 27.22 -10.33 -22.96
CA GLY A 385 28.07 -9.53 -23.86
C GLY A 385 27.66 -8.06 -23.89
N ASP A 386 28.25 -7.31 -24.81
CA ASP A 386 28.06 -5.86 -24.92
C ASP A 386 26.60 -5.49 -25.18
N GLU A 387 26.18 -4.41 -24.53
CA GLU A 387 24.85 -3.83 -24.66
C GLU A 387 24.85 -2.63 -25.63
N ILE A 388 23.66 -2.31 -26.13
CA ILE A 388 23.42 -1.18 -27.02
C ILE A 388 22.33 -0.32 -26.38
N ARG A 389 22.66 0.94 -26.09
CA ARG A 389 21.66 1.95 -25.70
C ARG A 389 20.86 2.37 -26.94
N ILE A 390 19.54 2.30 -26.85
CA ILE A 390 18.63 2.55 -27.98
C ILE A 390 18.03 3.95 -27.92
N THR A 391 17.64 4.40 -26.73
CA THR A 391 17.12 5.76 -26.49
C THR A 391 18.21 6.67 -25.95
N SER A 392 17.93 7.97 -25.81
CA SER A 392 18.83 8.87 -25.08
C SER A 392 18.04 9.95 -24.36
N ALA A 393 18.54 10.37 -23.19
CA ALA A 393 17.91 11.34 -22.28
C ALA A 393 17.71 12.75 -22.88
N GLY A 394 18.16 12.97 -24.13
CA GLY A 394 17.77 14.11 -24.96
C GLY A 394 16.35 14.03 -25.52
N ASP A 395 15.63 12.93 -25.28
CA ASP A 395 14.19 12.85 -25.50
C ASP A 395 13.44 13.51 -24.33
N GLN A 396 12.30 14.12 -24.60
CA GLN A 396 11.50 14.81 -23.57
C GLN A 396 10.70 13.83 -22.69
N THR A 397 11.10 12.57 -22.58
CA THR A 397 10.41 11.45 -21.93
C THR A 397 11.27 11.03 -20.72
N ARG A 398 10.72 11.02 -19.50
CA ARG A 398 11.52 10.83 -18.27
C ARG A 398 11.34 9.45 -17.63
N TYR A 399 10.24 8.77 -17.93
CA TYR A 399 9.95 7.43 -17.46
C TYR A 399 9.32 6.61 -18.60
N LEU A 400 9.95 5.48 -18.91
CA LEU A 400 9.54 4.55 -19.97
C LEU A 400 8.82 3.34 -19.38
N TYR A 401 7.96 2.72 -20.17
CA TYR A 401 7.31 1.46 -19.81
C TYR A 401 7.75 0.30 -20.70
N SER A 402 7.48 -0.94 -20.24
CA SER A 402 7.85 -2.20 -20.88
C SER A 402 7.76 -2.17 -22.42
N PRO A 403 8.84 -2.52 -23.13
CA PRO A 403 8.90 -2.50 -24.59
C PRO A 403 8.33 -3.78 -25.23
N VAL A 404 8.03 -3.73 -26.54
CA VAL A 404 7.51 -4.87 -27.31
C VAL A 404 8.26 -4.98 -28.65
N TRP A 405 8.81 -6.16 -28.93
CA TRP A 405 9.53 -6.45 -30.17
C TRP A 405 8.61 -6.60 -31.38
N SER A 406 9.06 -6.11 -32.53
CA SER A 406 8.47 -6.48 -33.82
C SER A 406 8.79 -7.94 -34.17
N PRO A 407 7.90 -8.65 -34.89
CA PRO A 407 8.12 -10.04 -35.29
C PRO A 407 9.41 -10.31 -36.07
N ASP A 408 9.91 -9.32 -36.83
CA ASP A 408 11.19 -9.40 -37.55
C ASP A 408 12.44 -9.18 -36.65
N SER A 409 12.25 -8.90 -35.36
CA SER A 409 13.31 -8.61 -34.37
C SER A 409 14.16 -7.36 -34.69
N ARG A 410 13.65 -6.42 -35.49
CA ARG A 410 14.40 -5.21 -35.90
C ARG A 410 13.90 -3.91 -35.28
N LYS A 411 12.71 -3.91 -34.67
CA LYS A 411 12.07 -2.72 -34.09
C LYS A 411 11.53 -3.01 -32.70
N LEU A 412 11.44 -1.96 -31.90
CA LEU A 412 10.86 -1.99 -30.55
C LEU A 412 9.81 -0.90 -30.46
N ALA A 413 8.62 -1.23 -29.96
CA ALA A 413 7.60 -0.27 -29.56
C ALA A 413 7.63 -0.09 -28.03
N TYR A 414 7.39 1.11 -27.53
CA TYR A 414 7.33 1.40 -26.09
C TYR A 414 6.48 2.63 -25.82
N SER A 415 6.01 2.79 -24.59
CA SER A 415 5.28 3.99 -24.15
C SER A 415 5.95 4.69 -22.99
N ASP A 416 5.57 5.94 -22.74
CA ASP A 416 6.13 6.77 -21.67
C ASP A 416 5.05 7.35 -20.74
N LYS A 417 5.48 7.91 -19.61
CA LYS A 417 4.61 8.58 -18.63
C LYS A 417 3.80 9.75 -19.20
N LYS A 418 4.22 10.34 -20.34
CA LYS A 418 3.48 11.41 -21.02
C LYS A 418 2.40 10.87 -21.97
N LEU A 419 2.01 9.61 -21.80
CA LEU A 419 0.96 8.93 -22.56
C LEU A 419 1.29 8.77 -24.05
N ARG A 420 2.57 8.80 -24.43
CA ARG A 420 2.99 8.67 -25.83
C ARG A 420 3.37 7.24 -26.15
N LEU A 421 3.03 6.79 -27.35
CA LEU A 421 3.50 5.54 -27.95
C LEU A 421 4.58 5.83 -28.98
N TRP A 422 5.69 5.11 -28.90
CA TRP A 422 6.85 5.26 -29.77
C TRP A 422 7.22 3.93 -30.41
N TYR A 423 7.94 3.98 -31.52
CA TYR A 423 8.78 2.86 -31.95
C TYR A 423 10.18 3.32 -32.36
N VAL A 424 11.15 2.41 -32.29
CA VAL A 424 12.53 2.65 -32.72
C VAL A 424 13.00 1.51 -33.62
N ASP A 425 13.71 1.88 -34.69
CA ASP A 425 14.35 0.94 -35.62
C ASP A 425 15.84 0.80 -35.25
N MET A 426 16.27 -0.43 -35.02
CA MET A 426 17.61 -0.75 -34.52
C MET A 426 18.73 -0.39 -35.52
N GLU A 427 18.42 -0.30 -36.83
CA GLU A 427 19.37 0.06 -37.87
C GLU A 427 19.33 1.55 -38.20
N LYS A 428 18.13 2.12 -38.32
CA LYS A 428 17.93 3.51 -38.78
C LYS A 428 18.03 4.57 -37.68
N LYS A 429 18.24 4.16 -36.42
CA LYS A 429 18.48 4.95 -35.19
C LYS A 429 17.66 6.26 -35.09
N GLY A 430 16.64 6.23 -34.24
CA GLY A 430 15.85 7.41 -33.84
C GLY A 430 14.41 7.01 -33.50
N PRO A 431 13.85 7.44 -32.35
CA PRO A 431 12.47 7.12 -31.99
C PRO A 431 11.48 7.88 -32.89
N VAL A 432 10.38 7.21 -33.25
CA VAL A 432 9.28 7.75 -34.05
C VAL A 432 8.02 7.75 -33.18
N LEU A 433 7.39 8.91 -33.05
CA LEU A 433 6.12 9.05 -32.33
C LEU A 433 5.02 8.40 -33.16
N VAL A 434 4.27 7.49 -32.54
CA VAL A 434 3.12 6.81 -33.12
C VAL A 434 1.85 7.63 -32.83
N ASP A 435 1.56 7.85 -31.56
CA ASP A 435 0.36 8.55 -31.09
C ASP A 435 0.52 9.03 -29.63
N THR A 436 -0.40 9.86 -29.15
CA THR A 436 -0.49 10.35 -27.77
C THR A 436 -1.88 10.11 -27.21
N GLY A 437 -1.97 9.55 -26.01
CA GLY A 437 -3.21 9.37 -25.25
C GLY A 437 -3.70 10.68 -24.62
N GLU A 438 -5.00 10.80 -24.43
CA GLU A 438 -5.65 12.00 -23.87
C GLU A 438 -5.98 11.88 -22.39
N TYR A 439 -6.14 10.64 -21.90
CA TYR A 439 -6.52 10.32 -20.53
C TYR A 439 -5.50 9.38 -19.88
N PHE A 440 -5.62 9.14 -18.58
CA PHE A 440 -4.68 8.38 -17.74
C PHE A 440 -4.23 6.99 -18.25
N ALA A 441 -4.89 6.41 -19.25
CA ALA A 441 -4.57 5.08 -19.77
C ALA A 441 -3.28 5.04 -20.60
N ARG A 442 -2.43 4.06 -20.29
CA ARG A 442 -1.20 3.77 -21.03
C ARG A 442 -1.52 3.13 -22.39
N LEU A 443 -0.90 3.62 -23.45
CA LEU A 443 -0.93 2.98 -24.77
C LEU A 443 -0.02 1.75 -24.81
N THR A 444 -0.56 0.60 -25.22
CA THR A 444 0.18 -0.65 -25.42
C THR A 444 -0.04 -1.15 -26.84
N ALA A 445 1.04 -1.49 -27.54
CA ALA A 445 0.99 -1.81 -28.97
C ALA A 445 1.11 -3.31 -29.26
N SER A 446 0.45 -3.75 -30.33
CA SER A 446 0.60 -5.05 -30.96
C SER A 446 1.12 -4.88 -32.39
N TRP A 447 2.17 -5.61 -32.74
CA TRP A 447 2.77 -5.56 -34.08
C TRP A 447 2.04 -6.50 -35.05
N SER A 448 1.84 -6.05 -36.29
CA SER A 448 1.45 -6.96 -37.39
C SER A 448 2.56 -7.98 -37.67
N PRO A 449 2.22 -9.18 -38.19
CA PRO A 449 3.20 -10.24 -38.45
C PRO A 449 4.30 -9.84 -39.46
N ASP A 450 4.01 -8.90 -40.36
CA ASP A 450 4.99 -8.32 -41.30
C ASP A 450 5.80 -7.14 -40.74
N SER A 451 5.56 -6.75 -39.48
CA SER A 451 6.22 -5.63 -38.80
C SER A 451 6.01 -4.25 -39.46
N ARG A 452 4.90 -4.06 -40.19
CA ARG A 452 4.57 -2.82 -40.91
C ARG A 452 3.43 -2.00 -40.27
N TRP A 453 2.72 -2.57 -39.31
CA TRP A 453 1.61 -1.92 -38.61
C TRP A 453 1.70 -2.11 -37.11
N LEU A 454 1.14 -1.15 -36.38
CA LEU A 454 0.88 -1.23 -34.94
C LEU A 454 -0.60 -1.09 -34.67
N ALA A 455 -1.18 -1.99 -33.88
CA ALA A 455 -2.51 -1.86 -33.32
C ALA A 455 -2.43 -1.49 -31.84
N TYR A 456 -3.32 -0.63 -31.36
CA TYR A 456 -3.40 -0.24 -29.95
C TYR A 456 -4.81 0.25 -29.64
N SER A 457 -5.15 0.29 -28.35
CA SER A 457 -6.37 0.93 -27.85
C SER A 457 -6.05 2.27 -27.18
N LYS A 458 -6.96 3.23 -27.30
CA LYS A 458 -6.82 4.58 -26.74
C LYS A 458 -8.15 5.04 -26.17
N THR A 459 -8.12 5.60 -24.96
CA THR A 459 -9.30 6.20 -24.32
C THR A 459 -9.73 7.47 -25.07
N MET A 460 -11.03 7.56 -25.38
CA MET A 460 -11.62 8.70 -26.11
C MET A 460 -12.87 9.20 -25.38
N ASP A 461 -13.13 10.50 -25.44
CA ASP A 461 -14.40 11.13 -25.02
C ASP A 461 -14.81 10.89 -23.54
N GLY A 462 -13.84 10.63 -22.64
CA GLY A 462 -14.07 10.44 -21.20
C GLY A 462 -13.49 9.13 -20.65
N PHE A 463 -13.51 8.98 -19.32
CA PHE A 463 -12.93 7.82 -18.65
C PHE A 463 -13.77 6.54 -18.88
N GLY A 464 -13.10 5.39 -19.05
CA GLY A 464 -13.74 4.07 -19.09
C GLY A 464 -14.20 3.58 -20.47
N LYS A 465 -13.72 4.18 -21.55
CA LYS A 465 -14.06 3.77 -22.92
C LYS A 465 -12.88 3.89 -23.87
N GLU A 466 -12.42 2.75 -24.39
CA GLU A 466 -11.35 2.69 -25.39
C GLU A 466 -11.87 2.43 -26.81
N SER A 467 -11.12 2.93 -27.80
CA SER A 467 -11.31 2.61 -29.22
C SER A 467 -10.01 2.05 -29.81
N LEU A 468 -10.14 1.25 -30.87
CA LEU A 468 -9.01 0.63 -31.55
C LEU A 468 -8.44 1.55 -32.63
N PHE A 469 -7.11 1.58 -32.73
CA PHE A 469 -6.35 2.35 -33.70
C PHE A 469 -5.30 1.48 -34.40
N LEU A 470 -5.02 1.82 -35.65
CA LEU A 470 -3.90 1.30 -36.43
C LEU A 470 -2.95 2.42 -36.81
N TYR A 471 -1.65 2.16 -36.71
CA TYR A 471 -0.61 3.02 -37.26
C TYR A 471 0.15 2.30 -38.38
N SER A 472 0.19 2.93 -39.56
CA SER A 472 0.98 2.48 -40.70
C SER A 472 2.41 3.03 -40.61
N LEU A 473 3.42 2.15 -40.58
CA LEU A 473 4.82 2.60 -40.60
C LEU A 473 5.24 3.17 -41.96
N GLU A 474 4.63 2.68 -43.06
CA GLU A 474 4.90 3.16 -44.41
C GLU A 474 4.33 4.55 -44.64
N GLN A 475 3.05 4.74 -44.29
CA GLN A 475 2.35 6.01 -44.51
C GLN A 475 2.57 7.01 -43.38
N LYS A 476 3.08 6.57 -42.23
CA LYS A 476 3.20 7.34 -40.98
C LYS A 476 1.88 7.97 -40.56
N LYS A 477 0.82 7.16 -40.61
CA LYS A 477 -0.57 7.60 -40.41
C LYS A 477 -1.26 6.75 -39.37
N VAL A 478 -2.03 7.40 -38.50
CA VAL A 478 -2.94 6.78 -37.53
C VAL A 478 -4.35 6.75 -38.12
N ASP A 479 -5.03 5.62 -38.01
CA ASP A 479 -6.41 5.41 -38.39
C ASP A 479 -7.19 4.79 -37.22
N ARG A 480 -8.34 5.38 -36.88
CA ARG A 480 -9.29 4.78 -35.93
C ARG A 480 -10.07 3.69 -36.65
N ILE A 481 -10.07 2.47 -36.10
CA ILE A 481 -10.62 1.29 -36.77
C ILE A 481 -11.82 0.67 -36.06
N SER A 482 -12.22 1.19 -34.89
CA SER A 482 -13.50 0.88 -34.28
C SER A 482 -14.39 2.11 -34.14
N GLU A 483 -15.71 1.90 -34.17
CA GLU A 483 -16.71 2.97 -34.05
C GLU A 483 -16.63 3.70 -32.71
N GLY A 484 -16.02 3.07 -31.69
CA GLY A 484 -15.94 3.57 -30.32
C GLY A 484 -17.31 3.91 -29.77
N PHE A 485 -18.27 3.00 -29.91
CA PHE A 485 -19.51 2.99 -29.13
C PHE A 485 -19.34 2.15 -27.86
N TYR A 486 -18.68 1.01 -27.99
CA TYR A 486 -18.28 0.12 -26.89
C TYR A 486 -16.86 0.40 -26.42
N ASP A 487 -16.49 -0.20 -25.31
CA ASP A 487 -15.11 -0.24 -24.82
C ASP A 487 -14.37 -1.38 -25.53
N ASP A 488 -13.54 -1.04 -26.52
CA ASP A 488 -12.74 -1.99 -27.32
C ASP A 488 -11.26 -1.90 -26.93
N SER A 489 -10.68 -2.99 -26.44
CA SER A 489 -9.32 -3.01 -25.86
C SER A 489 -8.52 -4.28 -26.21
N ASN A 490 -7.23 -4.29 -25.84
CA ASN A 490 -6.32 -5.44 -26.00
C ASN A 490 -6.25 -5.99 -27.44
N PRO A 491 -6.04 -5.16 -28.48
CA PRO A 491 -5.96 -5.65 -29.86
C PRO A 491 -4.69 -6.49 -30.08
N VAL A 492 -4.83 -7.64 -30.75
CA VAL A 492 -3.73 -8.52 -31.14
C VAL A 492 -3.91 -9.05 -32.56
N PHE A 493 -2.87 -8.95 -33.38
CA PHE A 493 -2.89 -9.51 -34.73
C PHE A 493 -2.84 -11.04 -34.69
N ASP A 494 -3.54 -11.68 -35.63
CA ASP A 494 -3.29 -13.08 -35.92
C ASP A 494 -1.92 -13.26 -36.62
N PRO A 495 -1.25 -14.42 -36.48
CA PRO A 495 0.06 -14.64 -37.11
C PRO A 495 0.05 -14.69 -38.63
N GLU A 496 -1.10 -14.89 -39.28
CA GLU A 496 -1.23 -14.96 -40.75
C GLU A 496 -1.61 -13.59 -41.36
N GLY A 497 -1.93 -12.59 -40.54
CA GLY A 497 -2.18 -11.21 -40.97
C GLY A 497 -3.53 -11.02 -41.66
N LYS A 498 -4.51 -11.83 -41.29
CA LYS A 498 -5.89 -11.82 -41.80
C LYS A 498 -6.87 -11.10 -40.87
N TYR A 499 -6.59 -11.15 -39.57
CA TYR A 499 -7.50 -10.75 -38.50
C TYR A 499 -6.80 -9.92 -37.44
N LEU A 500 -7.56 -9.02 -36.82
CA LEU A 500 -7.20 -8.39 -35.56
C LEU A 500 -8.19 -8.83 -34.48
N TYR A 501 -7.74 -9.61 -33.50
CA TYR A 501 -8.55 -10.00 -32.35
C TYR A 501 -8.52 -8.93 -31.28
N PHE A 502 -9.60 -8.79 -30.52
CA PHE A 502 -9.69 -7.79 -29.44
C PHE A 502 -10.76 -8.19 -28.41
N LEU A 503 -10.70 -7.56 -27.24
CA LEU A 503 -11.72 -7.64 -26.20
C LEU A 503 -12.70 -6.48 -26.34
N SER A 504 -13.98 -6.72 -26.11
CA SER A 504 -14.98 -5.65 -26.13
C SER A 504 -16.12 -5.88 -25.15
N ASN A 505 -16.51 -4.81 -24.43
CA ASN A 505 -17.65 -4.82 -23.53
C ASN A 505 -18.96 -4.57 -24.28
N ARG A 506 -19.57 -5.64 -24.81
CA ARG A 506 -20.82 -5.59 -25.61
C ARG A 506 -22.01 -6.32 -25.00
N PHE A 507 -21.81 -7.00 -23.87
CA PHE A 507 -22.83 -7.79 -23.21
C PHE A 507 -23.33 -7.10 -21.95
N PHE A 508 -24.65 -6.92 -21.85
CA PHE A 508 -25.27 -6.20 -20.73
C PHE A 508 -26.30 -7.09 -20.03
N TYR A 509 -25.80 -8.16 -19.40
CA TYR A 509 -26.62 -9.10 -18.63
C TYR A 509 -26.61 -8.70 -17.15
N PRO A 510 -27.66 -8.05 -16.61
CA PRO A 510 -27.68 -7.61 -15.23
C PRO A 510 -27.84 -8.79 -14.26
N ALA A 511 -27.11 -8.76 -13.16
CA ALA A 511 -27.30 -9.60 -11.99
C ALA A 511 -27.98 -8.79 -10.87
N GLY A 512 -29.02 -9.35 -10.26
CA GLY A 512 -29.74 -8.71 -9.15
C GLY A 512 -28.89 -8.67 -7.88
N SER A 513 -28.87 -7.51 -7.21
CA SER A 513 -28.28 -7.35 -5.88
C SER A 513 -29.07 -8.15 -4.82
N ALA A 514 -28.34 -8.78 -3.90
CA ALA A 514 -28.95 -9.52 -2.77
C ALA A 514 -29.41 -8.59 -1.63
N ILE A 515 -28.98 -7.33 -1.61
CA ILE A 515 -29.17 -6.40 -0.48
C ILE A 515 -30.07 -5.20 -0.81
N ASP A 516 -30.27 -4.87 -2.09
CA ASP A 516 -31.14 -3.79 -2.54
C ASP A 516 -31.59 -3.97 -4.00
N GLN A 517 -32.39 -3.04 -4.52
CA GLN A 517 -32.95 -3.11 -5.89
C GLN A 517 -31.97 -2.64 -6.98
N ARG A 518 -30.65 -2.85 -6.80
CA ARG A 518 -29.64 -2.53 -7.83
C ARG A 518 -29.33 -3.74 -8.72
N PHE A 519 -28.89 -3.45 -9.93
CA PHE A 519 -28.36 -4.44 -10.87
C PHE A 519 -26.87 -4.18 -11.08
N ASN A 520 -26.08 -5.24 -11.10
CA ASN A 520 -24.64 -5.20 -11.39
C ASN A 520 -24.34 -5.94 -12.68
N TYR A 521 -23.23 -5.60 -13.34
CA TYR A 521 -22.80 -6.23 -14.58
C TYR A 521 -21.40 -6.82 -14.38
N TYR A 522 -21.26 -8.14 -14.43
CA TYR A 522 -19.99 -8.83 -14.13
C TYR A 522 -19.30 -9.42 -15.37
N ASN A 523 -20.08 -9.93 -16.33
CA ASN A 523 -19.58 -10.64 -17.51
C ASN A 523 -19.97 -9.88 -18.78
N THR A 524 -19.37 -8.71 -18.97
CA THR A 524 -19.68 -7.81 -20.09
C THR A 524 -18.77 -8.01 -21.31
N THR A 525 -17.63 -8.67 -21.13
CA THR A 525 -16.56 -8.78 -22.12
C THR A 525 -16.75 -10.00 -23.02
N GLY A 526 -16.59 -9.81 -24.33
CA GLY A 526 -16.41 -10.90 -25.29
C GLY A 526 -15.12 -10.76 -26.09
N ILE A 527 -14.83 -11.81 -26.87
CA ILE A 527 -13.70 -11.86 -27.80
C ILE A 527 -14.24 -11.68 -29.22
N PHE A 528 -13.62 -10.77 -29.97
CA PHE A 528 -14.05 -10.40 -31.32
C PHE A 528 -12.86 -10.43 -32.29
N ALA A 529 -13.17 -10.55 -33.58
CA ALA A 529 -12.21 -10.48 -34.68
C ALA A 529 -12.66 -9.44 -35.70
N LEU A 530 -11.74 -8.59 -36.14
CA LEU A 530 -11.87 -7.73 -37.32
C LEU A 530 -11.22 -8.41 -38.52
N THR A 531 -11.91 -8.54 -39.65
CA THR A 531 -11.29 -9.01 -40.91
C THR A 531 -10.58 -7.86 -41.61
N LEU A 532 -9.26 -8.01 -41.83
CA LEU A 532 -8.41 -6.91 -42.31
C LEU A 532 -8.66 -6.58 -43.78
N LYS A 533 -8.99 -7.57 -44.61
CA LYS A 533 -9.45 -7.38 -45.99
C LYS A 533 -10.97 -7.41 -46.09
N ALA A 534 -11.50 -6.74 -47.11
CA ALA A 534 -12.94 -6.71 -47.39
C ALA A 534 -13.50 -8.07 -47.83
N ASP A 535 -12.70 -8.88 -48.53
CA ASP A 535 -13.09 -10.18 -49.07
C ASP A 535 -12.64 -11.38 -48.20
N GLU A 536 -11.92 -11.14 -47.09
CA GLU A 536 -11.53 -12.22 -46.17
C GLU A 536 -12.76 -12.69 -45.38
N PRO A 537 -13.09 -13.99 -45.41
CA PRO A 537 -14.21 -14.53 -44.65
C PRO A 537 -13.97 -14.41 -43.14
N SER A 538 -15.05 -14.32 -42.37
CA SER A 538 -14.96 -14.35 -40.90
C SER A 538 -14.34 -15.67 -40.42
N PRO A 539 -13.43 -15.65 -39.43
CA PRO A 539 -12.90 -16.88 -38.82
C PRO A 539 -13.98 -17.64 -38.03
N PHE A 540 -15.14 -17.04 -37.81
CA PHE A 540 -16.27 -17.59 -37.05
C PHE A 540 -17.55 -17.72 -37.90
N GLY A 541 -17.46 -17.64 -39.24
CA GLY A 541 -18.60 -17.78 -40.15
C GLY A 541 -19.35 -19.11 -39.99
N PRO A 542 -20.62 -19.25 -40.44
CA PRO A 542 -21.36 -20.51 -40.30
C PRO A 542 -20.66 -21.69 -41.00
N GLN A 543 -20.76 -22.89 -40.42
CA GLN A 543 -20.32 -24.17 -41.02
C GLN A 543 -21.57 -25.03 -41.32
N SER A 544 -21.51 -25.83 -42.40
CA SER A 544 -22.59 -26.74 -42.81
C SER A 544 -22.01 -28.10 -43.20
N ASP A 545 -22.64 -29.18 -42.71
CA ASP A 545 -22.32 -30.56 -43.07
C ASP A 545 -23.16 -31.06 -44.28
N GLU A 546 -23.78 -30.14 -45.04
CA GLU A 546 -24.51 -30.52 -46.26
C GLU A 546 -23.60 -31.30 -47.21
N GLU A 547 -24.05 -32.50 -47.61
CA GLU A 547 -23.40 -33.28 -48.65
C GLU A 547 -23.47 -32.50 -49.97
N GLY A 548 -22.36 -31.90 -50.39
CA GLY A 548 -22.32 -31.16 -51.65
C GLY A 548 -22.53 -32.07 -52.87
N ASP A 549 -23.47 -31.69 -53.73
CA ASP A 549 -23.43 -32.04 -55.14
C ASP A 549 -22.11 -31.51 -55.74
N LYS A 550 -21.26 -32.41 -56.22
CA LYS A 550 -20.00 -32.06 -56.88
C LYS A 550 -20.24 -31.21 -58.14
N LYS A 551 -19.95 -29.91 -58.07
CA LYS A 551 -19.44 -29.01 -59.14
C LYS A 551 -18.82 -27.78 -58.45
N ASP A 552 -17.66 -27.23 -58.76
CA ASP A 552 -16.62 -27.45 -59.76
C ASP A 552 -15.35 -26.85 -59.14
N GLU A 553 -14.40 -27.67 -58.69
CA GLU A 553 -12.98 -27.29 -58.72
C GLU A 553 -12.21 -28.55 -59.14
N THR A 554 -12.00 -28.64 -60.45
CA THR A 554 -11.20 -29.67 -61.08
C THR A 554 -9.75 -29.20 -61.19
N ILE A 555 -8.83 -30.08 -60.74
CA ILE A 555 -7.46 -30.31 -61.26
C ILE A 555 -6.39 -29.34 -60.69
N ALA A 556 -5.30 -29.76 -60.04
CA ALA A 556 -4.57 -31.03 -60.07
C ALA A 556 -3.83 -31.29 -58.75
N GLU A 557 -4.09 -32.43 -58.12
CA GLU A 557 -3.01 -33.28 -57.61
C GLU A 557 -3.41 -34.74 -57.86
N GLY A 558 -2.83 -35.31 -58.91
CA GLY A 558 -2.99 -36.71 -59.25
C GLY A 558 -2.02 -37.58 -58.45
N GLU A 559 -2.54 -38.74 -58.02
CA GLU A 559 -1.84 -40.03 -57.91
C GLU A 559 -0.70 -40.12 -56.86
N LYS A 560 -0.74 -41.01 -55.85
CA LYS A 560 -1.08 -42.44 -55.89
C LYS A 560 -1.30 -43.02 -54.49
N LYS A 561 -2.24 -43.96 -54.43
CA LYS A 561 -2.60 -44.84 -53.30
C LYS A 561 -1.56 -45.92 -52.98
N ALA A 562 -1.41 -46.16 -51.68
CA ALA A 562 -1.54 -47.42 -50.94
C ALA A 562 -0.70 -48.70 -51.25
N ALA A 563 -0.18 -49.24 -50.14
CA ALA A 563 -0.10 -50.64 -49.71
C ALA A 563 1.13 -51.51 -50.08
N GLY A 564 1.76 -52.05 -49.03
CA GLY A 564 2.72 -53.15 -49.07
C GLY A 564 3.32 -53.44 -47.68
N GLU A 565 2.89 -54.54 -47.06
CA GLU A 565 3.36 -55.07 -45.76
C GLU A 565 4.78 -55.68 -45.79
N LYS A 566 5.46 -55.58 -44.63
CA LYS A 566 6.42 -56.51 -43.97
C LYS A 566 7.63 -57.06 -44.75
N THR A 567 8.84 -56.77 -44.24
CA THR A 567 9.70 -57.68 -43.43
C THR A 567 11.17 -57.16 -43.36
N GLY A 568 11.82 -57.30 -42.20
CA GLY A 568 13.22 -57.74 -42.11
C GLY A 568 14.38 -56.71 -42.10
N THR A 569 14.94 -56.51 -40.90
CA THR A 569 16.38 -56.41 -40.55
C THR A 569 17.25 -55.23 -41.03
N GLY A 570 17.78 -54.49 -40.04
CA GLY A 570 19.24 -54.36 -39.85
C GLY A 570 19.96 -53.15 -40.44
N ALA A 571 20.49 -52.31 -39.53
CA ALA A 571 21.61 -51.37 -39.69
C ALA A 571 21.37 -50.04 -40.42
N ALA A 572 21.25 -48.95 -39.64
CA ALA A 572 21.41 -47.58 -40.11
C ALA A 572 22.69 -46.98 -39.51
N LYS A 573 23.67 -46.74 -40.38
CA LYS A 573 24.81 -45.84 -40.18
C LYS A 573 24.35 -44.39 -40.32
N GLU A 574 25.01 -43.53 -39.55
CA GLU A 574 25.00 -42.08 -39.64
C GLU A 574 25.16 -41.58 -41.09
N ALA A 575 24.34 -40.59 -41.45
CA ALA A 575 24.67 -39.59 -42.46
C ALA A 575 23.93 -38.30 -42.12
N GLU A 576 24.69 -37.32 -41.65
CA GLU A 576 24.29 -35.93 -41.47
C GLU A 576 23.66 -35.38 -42.75
N LYS A 577 22.44 -34.85 -42.64
CA LYS A 577 21.85 -33.96 -43.64
C LYS A 577 21.55 -32.62 -42.99
N LYS A 578 22.49 -31.68 -43.16
CA LYS A 578 22.24 -30.24 -43.02
C LYS A 578 20.99 -29.88 -43.82
N THR A 579 19.94 -29.47 -43.12
CA THR A 579 18.76 -28.88 -43.73
C THR A 579 18.93 -27.36 -43.57
N GLU A 580 19.29 -26.68 -44.65
CA GLU A 580 19.13 -25.23 -44.74
C GLU A 580 17.63 -24.95 -44.77
N GLU A 581 17.11 -24.40 -43.68
CA GLU A 581 15.78 -23.80 -43.63
C GLU A 581 15.75 -22.59 -44.57
N LYS A 582 15.12 -22.75 -45.75
CA LYS A 582 14.66 -21.62 -46.54
C LYS A 582 13.60 -20.86 -45.72
N LYS A 583 13.95 -19.67 -45.23
CA LYS A 583 12.99 -18.71 -44.65
C LYS A 583 11.86 -18.48 -45.66
N ALA A 584 10.65 -18.88 -45.30
CA ALA A 584 9.45 -18.45 -46.03
C ALA A 584 9.35 -16.92 -45.95
N GLU A 585 9.21 -16.27 -47.09
CA GLU A 585 9.06 -14.81 -47.20
C GLU A 585 7.68 -14.43 -46.62
N VAL A 586 7.65 -13.59 -45.58
CA VAL A 586 6.40 -13.14 -44.95
C VAL A 586 5.65 -12.23 -45.93
N LYS A 587 4.44 -12.63 -46.32
CA LYS A 587 3.61 -11.81 -47.22
C LYS A 587 3.23 -10.50 -46.52
N PRO A 588 3.27 -9.34 -47.21
CA PRO A 588 2.80 -8.09 -46.63
C PRO A 588 1.34 -8.18 -46.18
N VAL A 589 1.05 -7.70 -44.98
CA VAL A 589 -0.30 -7.59 -44.44
C VAL A 589 -1.04 -6.52 -45.25
N GLN A 590 -2.17 -6.91 -45.83
CA GLN A 590 -3.05 -6.03 -46.58
C GLN A 590 -4.26 -5.68 -45.71
N ILE A 591 -4.50 -4.38 -45.55
CA ILE A 591 -5.58 -3.85 -44.72
C ILE A 591 -6.39 -2.89 -45.58
N ASP A 592 -7.65 -3.24 -45.82
CA ASP A 592 -8.62 -2.33 -46.40
C ASP A 592 -9.19 -1.50 -45.25
N LEU A 593 -8.99 -0.19 -45.24
CA LEU A 593 -9.49 0.66 -44.15
C LEU A 593 -10.99 1.01 -44.31
N ASP A 594 -11.48 1.06 -45.55
CA ASP A 594 -12.85 1.42 -45.87
C ASP A 594 -13.84 0.38 -45.32
N GLY A 595 -14.71 0.79 -44.40
CA GLY A 595 -15.69 -0.10 -43.75
C GLY A 595 -15.09 -1.09 -42.75
N LEU A 596 -13.83 -0.95 -42.35
CA LEU A 596 -13.16 -1.88 -41.42
C LEU A 596 -13.93 -2.01 -40.09
N ALA A 597 -14.42 -0.90 -39.53
CA ALA A 597 -15.16 -0.89 -38.26
C ALA A 597 -16.44 -1.75 -38.27
N SER A 598 -17.02 -2.03 -39.45
CA SER A 598 -18.19 -2.90 -39.60
C SER A 598 -17.86 -4.40 -39.78
N ARG A 599 -16.59 -4.76 -40.00
CA ARG A 599 -16.14 -6.13 -40.30
C ARG A 599 -15.84 -6.95 -39.04
N ILE A 600 -16.70 -6.83 -38.03
CA ILE A 600 -16.51 -7.46 -36.72
C ILE A 600 -17.31 -8.77 -36.64
N ALA A 601 -16.65 -9.84 -36.21
CA ALA A 601 -17.27 -11.12 -35.87
C ALA A 601 -16.97 -11.50 -34.41
N GLN A 602 -17.96 -12.02 -33.70
CA GLN A 602 -17.79 -12.53 -32.34
C GLN A 602 -17.22 -13.96 -32.37
N ALA A 603 -16.23 -14.24 -31.54
CA ALA A 603 -15.83 -15.62 -31.28
C ALA A 603 -16.98 -16.35 -30.56
N PRO A 604 -17.25 -17.65 -30.85
CA PRO A 604 -18.31 -18.40 -30.18
C PRO A 604 -17.86 -18.87 -28.78
N VAL A 605 -17.41 -17.91 -27.99
CA VAL A 605 -17.08 -18.00 -26.56
C VAL A 605 -18.14 -17.17 -25.83
N PRO A 606 -18.70 -17.68 -24.70
CA PRO A 606 -19.64 -16.92 -23.88
C PRO A 606 -19.06 -15.57 -23.42
N ALA A 607 -19.93 -14.66 -22.98
CA ALA A 607 -19.46 -13.44 -22.32
C ALA A 607 -18.86 -13.76 -20.93
N GLY A 608 -17.81 -13.05 -20.56
CA GLY A 608 -17.09 -13.26 -19.32
C GLY A 608 -16.32 -12.01 -18.87
N SER A 609 -15.36 -12.23 -17.97
CA SER A 609 -14.35 -11.24 -17.60
C SER A 609 -13.01 -11.73 -18.13
N TYR A 610 -12.53 -11.11 -19.21
CA TYR A 610 -11.36 -11.57 -19.96
C TYR A 610 -10.22 -10.55 -19.93
N ARG A 611 -8.98 -11.03 -19.94
CA ARG A 611 -7.76 -10.21 -20.00
C ARG A 611 -6.61 -10.97 -20.65
N ARG A 612 -5.52 -10.26 -20.97
CA ARG A 612 -4.28 -10.82 -21.53
C ARG A 612 -4.53 -11.69 -22.78
N LEU A 613 -5.16 -11.09 -23.78
CA LEU A 613 -5.43 -11.74 -25.07
C LEU A 613 -4.11 -11.93 -25.83
N GLN A 614 -3.87 -13.13 -26.39
CA GLN A 614 -2.78 -13.41 -27.32
C GLN A 614 -3.26 -14.33 -28.45
N ALA A 615 -2.63 -14.26 -29.63
CA ALA A 615 -2.93 -15.12 -30.76
C ALA A 615 -1.70 -15.89 -31.23
N ARG A 616 -1.93 -17.15 -31.63
CA ARG A 616 -0.95 -18.03 -32.30
C ARG A 616 -1.67 -18.78 -33.42
N LYS A 617 -0.94 -19.53 -34.24
CA LYS A 617 -1.50 -20.15 -35.44
C LYS A 617 -2.73 -21.01 -35.10
N GLY A 618 -3.89 -20.64 -35.62
CA GLY A 618 -5.17 -21.33 -35.42
C GLY A 618 -5.78 -21.23 -34.00
N LYS A 619 -5.20 -20.45 -33.09
CA LYS A 619 -5.63 -20.40 -31.68
C LYS A 619 -5.59 -19.00 -31.06
N ILE A 620 -6.54 -18.77 -30.16
CA ILE A 620 -6.61 -17.56 -29.32
C ILE A 620 -6.43 -18.00 -27.86
N PHE A 621 -5.59 -17.28 -27.12
CA PHE A 621 -5.32 -17.51 -25.71
C PHE A 621 -5.79 -16.31 -24.90
N TYR A 622 -6.41 -16.56 -23.75
CA TYR A 622 -6.90 -15.51 -22.88
C TYR A 622 -7.02 -16.00 -21.44
N MET A 623 -6.98 -15.07 -20.49
CA MET A 623 -7.31 -15.37 -19.11
C MET A 623 -8.76 -15.00 -18.82
N SER A 624 -9.50 -15.91 -18.22
CA SER A 624 -10.77 -15.61 -17.56
C SER A 624 -10.56 -15.35 -16.08
N LEU A 625 -11.38 -14.48 -15.51
CA LEU A 625 -11.48 -14.28 -14.07
C LEU A 625 -12.83 -14.84 -13.58
N PRO A 626 -12.82 -15.74 -12.58
CA PRO A 626 -14.07 -16.22 -11.98
C PRO A 626 -14.79 -15.06 -11.26
N MET A 627 -16.12 -15.16 -11.11
CA MET A 627 -16.93 -14.09 -10.52
C MET A 627 -16.51 -13.79 -9.07
N GLU A 628 -16.06 -14.82 -8.35
CA GLU A 628 -15.52 -14.71 -7.01
C GLU A 628 -14.25 -13.83 -6.97
N ALA A 629 -13.49 -13.74 -8.08
CA ALA A 629 -12.35 -12.81 -8.18
C ALA A 629 -12.78 -11.34 -8.29
N ALA A 630 -14.03 -11.06 -8.67
CA ALA A 630 -14.60 -9.71 -8.66
C ALA A 630 -15.07 -9.29 -7.25
N GLN A 631 -15.13 -10.21 -6.28
CA GLN A 631 -15.48 -9.89 -4.91
C GLN A 631 -14.28 -9.29 -4.17
N MET A 632 -14.45 -8.06 -3.69
CA MET A 632 -13.46 -7.40 -2.84
C MET A 632 -13.69 -7.80 -1.37
N GLY A 633 -12.61 -7.96 -0.61
CA GLY A 633 -12.69 -8.15 0.86
C GLY A 633 -12.95 -9.57 1.33
N LEU A 634 -12.80 -10.58 0.46
CA LEU A 634 -12.84 -11.99 0.88
C LEU A 634 -11.73 -12.29 1.90
N PRO A 635 -12.05 -12.87 3.07
CA PRO A 635 -11.05 -13.23 4.07
C PRO A 635 -10.23 -14.45 3.63
N GLY A 636 -8.94 -14.47 3.98
CA GLY A 636 -8.04 -15.61 3.80
C GLY A 636 -7.20 -15.60 2.50
N PRO A 637 -6.21 -16.52 2.38
CA PRO A 637 -5.23 -16.54 1.29
C PRO A 637 -5.79 -16.99 -0.08
N SER A 638 -7.09 -17.35 -0.13
CA SER A 638 -7.73 -18.00 -1.26
C SER A 638 -8.43 -17.01 -2.18
N ARG A 639 -7.75 -15.93 -2.62
CA ARG A 639 -8.31 -15.13 -3.72
C ARG A 639 -8.40 -16.02 -4.97
N PRO A 640 -9.58 -16.16 -5.57
CA PRO A 640 -9.73 -16.87 -6.84
C PRO A 640 -8.80 -16.22 -7.87
N THR A 641 -7.95 -17.03 -8.47
CA THR A 641 -6.99 -16.62 -9.50
C THR A 641 -7.55 -16.93 -10.88
N GLY A 642 -6.89 -16.44 -11.94
CA GLY A 642 -7.41 -16.60 -13.29
C GLY A 642 -7.20 -18.00 -13.84
N ALA A 643 -8.02 -18.36 -14.83
CA ALA A 643 -7.85 -19.54 -15.65
C ALA A 643 -7.37 -19.14 -17.05
N LEU A 644 -6.36 -19.82 -17.56
CA LEU A 644 -5.87 -19.66 -18.93
C LEU A 644 -6.64 -20.59 -19.86
N HIS A 645 -7.21 -20.00 -20.90
CA HIS A 645 -7.95 -20.67 -21.96
C HIS A 645 -7.14 -20.69 -23.26
N ALA A 646 -7.41 -21.70 -24.09
CA ALA A 646 -7.05 -21.73 -25.49
C ALA A 646 -8.25 -22.14 -26.33
N TYR A 647 -8.69 -21.23 -27.18
CA TYR A 647 -9.76 -21.44 -28.14
C TYR A 647 -9.17 -21.85 -29.49
N ASP A 648 -9.55 -23.04 -29.97
CA ASP A 648 -9.17 -23.58 -31.28
C ASP A 648 -10.18 -23.14 -32.34
N ILE A 649 -9.73 -22.36 -33.33
CA ILE A 649 -10.60 -21.71 -34.31
C ILE A 649 -11.23 -22.72 -35.26
N GLU A 650 -10.47 -23.73 -35.70
CA GLU A 650 -10.93 -24.74 -36.64
C GLU A 650 -11.95 -25.68 -35.98
N LYS A 651 -11.63 -26.16 -34.78
CA LYS A 651 -12.47 -27.10 -34.02
C LYS A 651 -13.62 -26.43 -33.28
N ARG A 652 -13.59 -25.10 -33.15
CA ARG A 652 -14.51 -24.29 -32.35
C ARG A 652 -14.61 -24.72 -30.90
N GLU A 653 -13.49 -25.10 -30.32
CA GLU A 653 -13.42 -25.69 -28.99
C GLU A 653 -12.62 -24.78 -28.05
N ASP A 654 -13.23 -24.34 -26.95
CA ASP A 654 -12.55 -23.66 -25.85
C ASP A 654 -12.07 -24.68 -24.81
N LYS A 655 -10.79 -24.60 -24.41
CA LYS A 655 -10.23 -25.44 -23.35
C LYS A 655 -9.48 -24.62 -22.33
N VAL A 656 -9.77 -24.91 -21.06
CA VAL A 656 -8.91 -24.50 -19.94
C VAL A 656 -7.61 -25.29 -19.98
N LEU A 657 -6.50 -24.57 -20.03
CA LEU A 657 -5.15 -25.15 -20.00
C LEU A 657 -4.62 -25.26 -18.57
N LEU A 658 -4.82 -24.20 -17.78
CA LEU A 658 -4.29 -24.08 -16.43
C LEU A 658 -5.14 -23.10 -15.61
N GLU A 659 -5.53 -23.51 -14.41
CA GLU A 659 -6.21 -22.67 -13.42
C GLU A 659 -5.22 -22.26 -12.32
N GLY A 660 -5.56 -21.25 -11.54
CA GLY A 660 -4.76 -20.93 -10.35
C GLY A 660 -3.71 -19.83 -10.55
N ILE A 661 -3.69 -19.12 -11.69
CA ILE A 661 -2.55 -18.28 -12.09
C ILE A 661 -2.85 -16.77 -12.11
N GLY A 662 -1.81 -15.97 -11.89
CA GLY A 662 -1.87 -14.50 -11.94
C GLY A 662 -1.56 -13.91 -13.32
N GLY A 663 -0.78 -14.62 -14.13
CA GLY A 663 -0.36 -14.21 -15.47
C GLY A 663 0.34 -15.33 -16.23
N TYR A 664 0.50 -15.15 -17.55
CA TYR A 664 1.19 -16.07 -18.45
C TYR A 664 1.84 -15.31 -19.61
N GLU A 665 2.84 -15.92 -20.24
CA GLU A 665 3.38 -15.53 -21.55
C GLU A 665 3.62 -16.78 -22.41
N LEU A 666 3.53 -16.64 -23.74
CA LEU A 666 3.65 -17.76 -24.70
C LEU A 666 4.97 -17.72 -25.44
N ASP A 667 5.51 -18.91 -25.74
CA ASP A 667 6.60 -19.03 -26.71
C ASP A 667 6.14 -18.59 -28.12
N LYS A 668 7.08 -18.50 -29.07
CA LYS A 668 6.80 -17.95 -30.40
C LYS A 668 5.71 -18.74 -31.13
N GLU A 669 5.70 -20.06 -30.98
CA GLU A 669 4.79 -20.95 -31.71
C GLU A 669 3.48 -21.21 -30.95
N GLY A 670 3.37 -20.82 -29.68
CA GLY A 670 2.20 -21.13 -28.83
C GLY A 670 2.14 -22.57 -28.36
N LYS A 671 3.28 -23.26 -28.34
CA LYS A 671 3.41 -24.66 -27.90
C LYS A 671 3.76 -24.75 -26.44
N LYS A 672 4.50 -23.77 -25.93
CA LYS A 672 4.89 -23.67 -24.51
C LYS A 672 4.45 -22.33 -23.94
N LEU A 673 4.28 -22.31 -22.62
CA LEU A 673 3.97 -21.11 -21.87
C LEU A 673 4.76 -21.05 -20.57
N ILE A 674 5.03 -19.84 -20.11
CA ILE A 674 5.44 -19.55 -18.74
C ILE A 674 4.23 -19.05 -17.96
N TYR A 675 4.09 -19.44 -16.69
CA TYR A 675 3.03 -18.96 -15.81
C TYR A 675 3.57 -18.57 -14.43
N GLY A 676 2.86 -17.65 -13.78
CA GLY A 676 3.09 -17.27 -12.38
C GLY A 676 1.87 -17.55 -11.50
N ALA A 677 2.08 -18.18 -10.34
CA ALA A 677 1.06 -18.51 -9.35
C ALA A 677 1.61 -18.32 -7.92
N GLY A 678 1.40 -17.13 -7.35
CA GLY A 678 2.06 -16.74 -6.10
C GLY A 678 3.58 -16.72 -6.28
N GLU A 679 4.31 -17.43 -5.42
CA GLU A 679 5.77 -17.59 -5.50
C GLU A 679 6.22 -18.65 -6.53
N ILE A 680 5.28 -19.37 -7.17
CA ILE A 680 5.60 -20.42 -8.14
C ILE A 680 5.64 -19.83 -9.54
N VAL A 681 6.75 -20.08 -10.26
CA VAL A 681 6.87 -19.83 -11.70
C VAL A 681 7.25 -21.14 -12.40
N GLY A 682 6.60 -21.44 -13.52
CA GLY A 682 6.83 -22.68 -14.27
C GLY A 682 6.73 -22.51 -15.78
N ILE A 683 7.40 -23.39 -16.53
CA ILE A 683 7.27 -23.52 -17.99
C ILE A 683 6.67 -24.87 -18.33
N ILE A 684 5.58 -24.88 -19.10
CA ILE A 684 4.84 -26.08 -19.49
C ILE A 684 4.43 -26.05 -20.96
N GLU A 685 4.07 -27.21 -21.50
CA GLU A 685 3.34 -27.30 -22.77
C GLU A 685 1.96 -26.64 -22.64
N ALA A 686 1.56 -25.88 -23.66
CA ALA A 686 0.28 -25.20 -23.79
C ALA A 686 -0.83 -26.18 -24.22
N ALA A 687 -1.11 -27.14 -23.33
CA ALA A 687 -2.08 -28.20 -23.53
C ALA A 687 -2.95 -28.41 -22.27
N PRO A 688 -4.18 -28.95 -22.41
CA PRO A 688 -5.04 -29.25 -21.26
C PRO A 688 -4.41 -30.27 -20.30
N GLY A 689 -4.94 -30.32 -19.07
CA GLY A 689 -4.56 -31.32 -18.05
C GLY A 689 -3.34 -30.94 -17.21
N LYS A 690 -2.92 -29.67 -17.23
CA LYS A 690 -1.78 -29.15 -16.45
C LYS A 690 -2.24 -28.63 -15.09
N LYS A 691 -1.31 -28.54 -14.14
CA LYS A 691 -1.55 -28.03 -12.79
C LYS A 691 -0.44 -27.08 -12.34
N VAL A 692 -0.78 -26.16 -11.44
CA VAL A 692 0.21 -25.30 -10.79
C VAL A 692 1.25 -26.16 -10.09
N GLY A 693 2.53 -25.91 -10.38
CA GLY A 693 3.66 -26.72 -9.94
C GLY A 693 4.26 -27.58 -11.05
N ASP A 694 3.51 -27.91 -12.10
CA ASP A 694 4.06 -28.59 -13.29
C ASP A 694 5.11 -27.68 -13.94
N GLY A 695 6.26 -28.24 -14.31
CA GLY A 695 7.34 -27.49 -14.96
C GLY A 695 7.93 -26.36 -14.12
N LYS A 696 7.78 -26.42 -12.78
CA LYS A 696 8.34 -25.44 -11.84
C LYS A 696 9.83 -25.23 -12.11
N LEU A 697 10.21 -23.96 -12.23
CA LEU A 697 11.60 -23.56 -12.49
C LEU A 697 12.43 -23.56 -11.21
N ASN A 698 13.71 -23.92 -11.33
CA ASN A 698 14.67 -23.83 -10.23
C ASN A 698 15.27 -22.42 -10.16
N THR A 699 14.82 -21.61 -9.21
CA THR A 699 15.30 -20.23 -8.98
C THR A 699 16.34 -20.13 -7.87
N ALA A 700 16.76 -21.25 -7.26
CA ALA A 700 17.72 -21.26 -6.14
C ALA A 700 19.13 -20.75 -6.54
N GLY A 701 19.48 -20.82 -7.83
CA GLY A 701 20.74 -20.29 -8.36
C GLY A 701 20.72 -18.80 -8.73
N MET A 702 19.59 -18.10 -8.57
CA MET A 702 19.50 -16.67 -8.88
C MET A 702 20.19 -15.85 -7.78
N GLN A 703 21.46 -15.55 -7.99
CA GLN A 703 22.30 -14.79 -7.06
C GLN A 703 22.63 -13.41 -7.62
N VAL A 704 22.48 -12.38 -6.79
CA VAL A 704 22.91 -10.99 -7.07
C VAL A 704 23.97 -10.61 -6.05
N LEU A 705 25.07 -9.99 -6.50
CA LEU A 705 25.97 -9.28 -5.59
C LEU A 705 25.28 -7.97 -5.20
N SER A 706 24.61 -7.97 -4.06
CA SER A 706 23.98 -6.77 -3.51
C SER A 706 25.06 -5.91 -2.89
N ASP A 707 25.20 -4.67 -3.35
CA ASP A 707 26.02 -3.63 -2.72
C ASP A 707 25.08 -2.53 -2.20
N PRO A 708 24.71 -2.56 -0.91
CA PRO A 708 23.76 -1.61 -0.36
C PRO A 708 24.14 -0.15 -0.58
N LYS A 709 25.43 0.21 -0.61
CA LYS A 709 25.83 1.63 -0.76
C LYS A 709 25.56 2.15 -2.17
N GLU A 710 25.80 1.33 -3.19
CA GLU A 710 25.45 1.68 -4.57
C GLU A 710 23.93 1.58 -4.80
N GLU A 711 23.26 0.55 -4.27
CA GLU A 711 21.80 0.41 -4.36
C GLU A 711 21.07 1.58 -3.66
N TRP A 712 21.48 1.99 -2.45
CA TRP A 712 20.83 3.09 -1.73
C TRP A 712 20.95 4.43 -2.45
N LYS A 713 22.05 4.64 -3.17
CA LYS A 713 22.26 5.81 -4.00
C LYS A 713 21.33 5.80 -5.22
N GLU A 714 21.15 4.65 -5.86
CA GLU A 714 20.16 4.47 -6.92
C GLU A 714 18.75 4.73 -6.37
N ILE A 715 18.36 4.06 -5.28
CA ILE A 715 17.02 4.14 -4.70
C ILE A 715 16.66 5.57 -4.28
N LEU A 716 17.58 6.33 -3.68
CA LEU A 716 17.32 7.75 -3.36
C LEU A 716 17.07 8.58 -4.62
N ARG A 717 17.85 8.35 -5.69
CA ARG A 717 17.68 9.04 -6.97
C ARG A 717 16.39 8.61 -7.66
N GLU A 718 16.03 7.34 -7.59
CA GLU A 718 14.75 6.83 -8.09
C GLU A 718 13.59 7.52 -7.37
N ALA A 719 13.59 7.55 -6.04
CA ALA A 719 12.59 8.27 -5.26
C ALA A 719 12.48 9.74 -5.68
N TRP A 720 13.61 10.41 -5.90
CA TRP A 720 13.64 11.79 -6.37
C TRP A 720 13.03 11.96 -7.79
N ARG A 721 13.31 11.03 -8.71
CA ARG A 721 12.74 11.02 -10.07
C ARG A 721 11.26 10.70 -10.07
N LEU A 722 10.83 9.75 -9.24
CA LEU A 722 9.42 9.36 -9.13
C LEU A 722 8.56 10.57 -8.74
N GLU A 723 8.97 11.35 -7.74
CA GLU A 723 8.28 12.60 -7.41
C GLU A 723 8.32 13.58 -8.58
N ARG A 724 9.49 13.83 -9.18
CA ARG A 724 9.63 14.73 -10.34
C ARG A 724 8.70 14.37 -11.51
N ASP A 725 8.49 13.08 -11.76
CA ASP A 725 7.82 12.59 -12.95
C ASP A 725 6.33 12.29 -12.73
N PHE A 726 5.92 12.00 -11.50
CA PHE A 726 4.55 11.62 -11.17
C PHE A 726 3.81 12.61 -10.27
N TYR A 727 4.49 13.58 -9.64
CA TYR A 727 3.84 14.60 -8.81
C TYR A 727 2.86 15.47 -9.61
N TRP A 728 1.73 15.79 -8.99
CA TRP A 728 0.56 16.37 -9.65
C TRP A 728 0.80 17.78 -10.24
N ASP A 729 1.61 18.62 -9.58
CA ASP A 729 2.00 19.93 -10.08
C ASP A 729 3.38 19.87 -10.72
N PRO A 730 3.52 20.08 -12.04
CA PRO A 730 4.82 20.02 -12.71
C PRO A 730 5.83 21.07 -12.21
N ASN A 731 5.40 22.08 -11.46
CA ASN A 731 6.28 23.07 -10.81
C ASN A 731 6.65 22.69 -9.37
N MET A 732 6.30 21.49 -8.90
CA MET A 732 6.66 20.95 -7.58
C MET A 732 6.21 21.84 -6.41
N GLY A 733 5.07 22.53 -6.54
CA GLY A 733 4.60 23.48 -5.52
C GLY A 733 5.49 24.72 -5.35
N GLY A 734 6.35 25.01 -6.34
CA GLY A 734 7.36 26.07 -6.29
C GLY A 734 8.67 25.68 -5.60
N ALA A 735 8.84 24.43 -5.20
CA ALA A 735 10.08 23.94 -4.59
C ALA A 735 11.20 23.78 -5.63
N ASP A 736 12.44 24.18 -5.30
CA ASP A 736 13.63 23.85 -6.10
C ASP A 736 13.97 22.37 -5.89
N TRP A 737 13.29 21.51 -6.65
CA TRP A 737 13.41 20.07 -6.51
C TRP A 737 14.83 19.56 -6.80
N ALA A 738 15.57 20.21 -7.69
CA ALA A 738 16.96 19.86 -7.98
C ALA A 738 17.89 20.19 -6.80
N ALA A 739 17.71 21.34 -6.15
CA ALA A 739 18.46 21.68 -4.94
C ALA A 739 18.10 20.78 -3.76
N ILE A 740 16.82 20.44 -3.60
CA ILE A 740 16.35 19.49 -2.57
C ILE A 740 16.99 18.12 -2.77
N GLY A 741 16.97 17.57 -3.98
CA GLY A 741 17.61 16.29 -4.29
C GLY A 741 19.09 16.27 -3.90
N LYS A 742 19.84 17.31 -4.28
CA LYS A 742 21.27 17.45 -3.91
C LYS A 742 21.49 17.54 -2.40
N ARG A 743 20.60 18.26 -1.68
CA ARG A 743 20.68 18.42 -0.22
C ARG A 743 20.59 17.07 0.51
N TYR A 744 19.66 16.21 0.09
CA TYR A 744 19.46 14.90 0.72
C TYR A 744 20.43 13.84 0.19
N GLU A 745 20.82 13.90 -1.09
CA GLU A 745 21.89 13.06 -1.66
C GLU A 745 23.21 13.26 -0.91
N ALA A 746 23.49 14.49 -0.46
CA ALA A 746 24.67 14.79 0.35
C ALA A 746 24.72 13.97 1.66
N LEU A 747 23.61 13.42 2.16
CA LEU A 747 23.57 12.62 3.39
C LEU A 747 23.86 11.12 3.16
N LEU A 748 23.85 10.64 1.91
CA LEU A 748 24.11 9.23 1.55
C LEU A 748 25.39 8.63 2.15
N PRO A 749 26.53 9.35 2.24
CA PRO A 749 27.77 8.78 2.79
C PRO A 749 27.67 8.30 4.24
N TRP A 750 26.62 8.70 4.97
CA TRP A 750 26.39 8.32 6.38
C TRP A 750 25.22 7.34 6.57
N VAL A 751 24.59 6.89 5.48
CA VAL A 751 23.58 5.83 5.55
C VAL A 751 24.29 4.52 5.85
N ALA A 752 23.93 3.88 6.96
CA ALA A 752 24.53 2.62 7.40
C ALA A 752 23.49 1.50 7.61
N HIS A 753 22.20 1.83 7.49
CA HIS A 753 21.09 0.90 7.57
C HIS A 753 19.95 1.30 6.63
N ARG A 754 19.16 0.33 6.15
CA ARG A 754 18.05 0.60 5.21
C ARG A 754 16.97 1.53 5.80
N SER A 755 16.80 1.54 7.12
CA SER A 755 15.89 2.48 7.81
C SER A 755 16.44 3.92 7.85
N ASP A 756 17.75 4.14 7.72
CA ASP A 756 18.33 5.47 7.53
C ASP A 756 18.01 6.00 6.13
N LEU A 757 18.02 5.13 5.11
CA LEU A 757 17.60 5.49 3.75
C LEU A 757 16.12 5.90 3.71
N ASN A 758 15.24 5.11 4.36
CA ASN A 758 13.82 5.47 4.47
C ASN A 758 13.64 6.85 5.15
N TYR A 759 14.45 7.14 6.17
CA TYR A 759 14.42 8.44 6.83
C TYR A 759 14.78 9.58 5.87
N ILE A 760 15.91 9.50 5.15
CA ILE A 760 16.32 10.60 4.26
C ILE A 760 15.39 10.75 3.05
N ILE A 761 14.85 9.65 2.49
CA ILE A 761 13.83 9.71 1.44
C ILE A 761 12.58 10.40 1.99
N GLY A 762 12.13 10.00 3.17
CA GLY A 762 10.96 10.58 3.83
C GLY A 762 11.11 12.09 4.07
N GLU A 763 12.28 12.54 4.53
CA GLU A 763 12.56 13.96 4.71
C GLU A 763 12.61 14.74 3.40
N MET A 764 13.11 14.12 2.32
CA MET A 764 13.17 14.70 0.98
C MET A 764 11.79 14.91 0.38
N ILE A 765 10.96 13.87 0.33
CA ILE A 765 9.61 13.95 -0.26
C ILE A 765 8.69 14.86 0.56
N ALA A 766 8.91 14.93 1.88
CA ALA A 766 8.12 15.80 2.75
C ALA A 766 8.31 17.29 2.46
N GLU A 767 9.38 17.72 1.79
CA GLU A 767 9.58 19.13 1.39
C GLU A 767 8.51 19.63 0.42
N LEU A 768 7.86 18.73 -0.33
CA LEU A 768 6.73 19.05 -1.20
C LEU A 768 5.50 19.53 -0.42
N SER A 769 5.48 19.36 0.91
CA SER A 769 4.43 19.84 1.79
C SER A 769 3.03 19.40 1.35
N THR A 770 2.93 18.19 0.79
CA THR A 770 1.71 17.63 0.18
C THR A 770 1.33 16.32 0.85
N SER A 771 0.04 16.00 0.88
CA SER A 771 -0.46 14.71 1.34
C SER A 771 0.05 13.54 0.49
N HIS A 772 -0.02 12.33 1.04
CA HIS A 772 0.28 11.09 0.33
C HIS A 772 1.71 10.95 -0.23
N THR A 773 2.69 11.68 0.30
CA THR A 773 4.11 11.41 0.13
C THR A 773 4.57 10.39 1.17
N TYR A 774 4.69 9.11 0.81
CA TYR A 774 4.99 8.01 1.73
C TYR A 774 6.24 7.25 1.30
N VAL A 775 6.93 6.66 2.27
CA VAL A 775 8.08 5.78 2.07
C VAL A 775 8.05 4.63 3.07
N GLY A 776 8.47 3.44 2.65
CA GLY A 776 8.60 2.30 3.55
C GLY A 776 9.15 1.04 2.90
N GLY A 777 9.31 -0.01 3.70
CA GLY A 777 9.80 -1.31 3.25
C GLY A 777 11.28 -1.29 2.85
N GLY A 778 11.60 -2.12 1.85
CA GLY A 778 12.96 -2.38 1.41
C GLY A 778 13.60 -3.57 2.11
N ASP A 779 14.88 -3.76 1.87
CA ASP A 779 15.66 -4.88 2.39
C ASP A 779 16.12 -4.65 3.83
N LEU A 780 15.14 -4.56 4.74
CA LEU A 780 15.37 -4.52 6.18
C LEU A 780 15.78 -5.90 6.71
N PRO A 781 16.60 -5.98 7.78
CA PRO A 781 16.94 -7.26 8.39
C PRO A 781 15.69 -8.03 8.84
N GLU A 782 15.72 -9.36 8.66
CA GLU A 782 14.60 -10.21 9.03
C GLU A 782 14.46 -10.29 10.56
N ARG A 783 13.23 -10.05 11.05
CA ARG A 783 12.86 -10.11 12.47
C ARG A 783 11.91 -11.28 12.68
N LYS A 784 12.26 -12.23 13.54
CA LYS A 784 11.36 -13.34 13.90
C LYS A 784 10.26 -12.82 14.82
N ARG A 785 9.01 -12.82 14.33
CA ARG A 785 7.86 -12.36 15.12
C ARG A 785 7.28 -13.48 15.99
N VAL A 786 7.16 -13.22 17.28
CA VAL A 786 6.47 -14.09 18.24
C VAL A 786 5.03 -13.61 18.45
N GLY A 787 4.05 -14.28 17.84
CA GLY A 787 2.63 -13.90 17.96
C GLY A 787 2.06 -14.18 19.36
N VAL A 788 1.25 -13.26 19.90
CA VAL A 788 0.68 -13.37 21.25
C VAL A 788 -0.82 -13.69 21.17
N GLY A 789 -1.27 -14.68 21.94
CA GLY A 789 -2.69 -15.06 22.02
C GLY A 789 -3.51 -14.08 22.87
N MET A 790 -4.59 -13.57 22.32
CA MET A 790 -5.52 -12.65 22.99
C MET A 790 -6.85 -13.35 23.28
N LEU A 791 -7.53 -12.90 24.35
CA LEU A 791 -8.74 -13.53 24.88
C LEU A 791 -10.04 -12.75 24.60
N GLY A 792 -9.94 -11.55 24.06
CA GLY A 792 -11.07 -10.62 23.96
C GLY A 792 -11.49 -10.10 25.34
N ALA A 793 -10.52 -9.78 26.20
CA ALA A 793 -10.77 -9.44 27.60
C ALA A 793 -9.74 -8.47 28.20
N ASP A 794 -10.20 -7.63 29.12
CA ASP A 794 -9.32 -6.83 29.98
C ASP A 794 -9.02 -7.60 31.27
N LEU A 795 -7.76 -7.64 31.67
CA LEU A 795 -7.27 -8.31 32.88
C LEU A 795 -6.75 -7.28 33.88
N GLU A 796 -6.92 -7.53 35.18
CA GLU A 796 -6.34 -6.70 36.23
C GLU A 796 -5.71 -7.55 37.35
N PRO A 797 -4.58 -7.11 37.94
CA PRO A 797 -3.90 -7.85 38.99
C PRO A 797 -4.73 -7.88 40.28
N ASP A 798 -4.95 -9.06 40.85
CA ASP A 798 -5.72 -9.25 42.07
C ASP A 798 -5.35 -10.57 42.78
N GLY A 799 -5.05 -10.50 44.08
CA GLY A 799 -4.68 -11.68 44.89
C GLY A 799 -3.47 -12.47 44.38
N GLY A 800 -2.53 -11.86 43.66
CA GLY A 800 -1.36 -12.53 43.07
C GLY A 800 -1.62 -13.23 41.72
N PHE A 801 -2.84 -13.14 41.20
CA PHE A 801 -3.29 -13.65 39.90
C PHE A 801 -3.92 -12.50 39.08
N PHE A 802 -4.60 -12.83 37.97
CA PHE A 802 -5.34 -11.85 37.16
C PHE A 802 -6.84 -12.10 37.24
N ARG A 803 -7.59 -11.08 37.66
CA ARG A 803 -9.05 -11.06 37.56
C ARG A 803 -9.46 -10.60 36.16
N ILE A 804 -10.41 -11.30 35.56
CA ILE A 804 -11.04 -10.91 34.30
C ILE A 804 -11.96 -9.73 34.60
N LYS A 805 -11.52 -8.53 34.22
CA LYS A 805 -12.24 -7.29 34.48
C LYS A 805 -13.43 -7.12 33.54
N LYS A 806 -13.21 -7.42 32.26
CA LYS A 806 -14.19 -7.24 31.20
C LYS A 806 -14.03 -8.30 30.14
N ILE A 807 -15.12 -8.83 29.62
CA ILE A 807 -15.14 -9.69 28.43
C ILE A 807 -15.86 -8.93 27.32
N TYR A 808 -15.19 -8.72 26.20
CA TYR A 808 -15.77 -8.01 25.06
C TYR A 808 -16.72 -8.95 24.31
N PRO A 809 -18.00 -8.62 24.10
CA PRO A 809 -18.88 -9.42 23.24
C PRO A 809 -18.39 -9.37 21.79
N GLY A 810 -18.50 -10.49 21.08
CA GLY A 810 -18.07 -10.61 19.68
C GLY A 810 -19.05 -11.41 18.83
N GLU A 811 -18.81 -11.45 17.52
CA GLU A 811 -19.53 -12.28 16.57
C GLU A 811 -18.74 -13.58 16.37
N ASN A 812 -18.99 -14.63 17.17
CA ASN A 812 -18.16 -15.86 17.15
C ASN A 812 -18.24 -16.68 15.85
N TRP A 813 -19.11 -16.30 14.92
CA TRP A 813 -19.15 -16.84 13.55
C TRP A 813 -18.24 -16.07 12.57
N ASN A 814 -17.59 -15.00 13.01
CA ASN A 814 -16.70 -14.15 12.22
C ASN A 814 -15.32 -14.09 12.90
N ASP A 815 -14.29 -14.57 12.21
CA ASP A 815 -12.93 -14.67 12.76
C ASP A 815 -12.33 -13.32 13.17
N ASP A 816 -12.67 -12.22 12.48
CA ASP A 816 -12.13 -10.89 12.76
C ASP A 816 -12.71 -10.24 14.02
N THR A 817 -13.93 -10.63 14.40
CA THR A 817 -14.66 -10.09 15.55
C THR A 817 -15.00 -11.16 16.58
N ARG A 818 -14.32 -12.31 16.52
CA ARG A 818 -14.48 -13.42 17.47
C ARG A 818 -14.03 -12.98 18.86
N SER A 819 -14.79 -13.37 19.88
CA SER A 819 -14.40 -13.16 21.28
C SER A 819 -14.23 -14.51 21.99
N PRO A 820 -12.97 -14.97 22.19
CA PRO A 820 -12.67 -16.31 22.68
C PRO A 820 -13.41 -16.73 23.96
N LEU A 821 -13.58 -15.81 24.92
CA LEU A 821 -14.24 -16.13 26.20
C LEU A 821 -15.78 -16.11 26.15
N THR A 822 -16.37 -15.80 24.98
CA THR A 822 -17.83 -15.80 24.80
C THR A 822 -18.34 -16.99 23.99
N GLU A 823 -17.46 -17.95 23.66
CA GLU A 823 -17.88 -19.15 22.94
C GLU A 823 -18.95 -19.94 23.73
N PRO A 824 -19.97 -20.48 23.06
CA PRO A 824 -21.03 -21.22 23.73
C PRO A 824 -20.50 -22.39 24.55
N GLY A 825 -20.96 -22.52 25.80
CA GLY A 825 -20.62 -23.63 26.69
C GLY A 825 -19.40 -23.41 27.58
N LEU A 826 -18.69 -22.28 27.46
CA LEU A 826 -17.59 -21.96 28.35
C LEU A 826 -18.08 -21.52 29.73
N LYS A 827 -17.54 -22.14 30.79
CA LYS A 827 -17.79 -21.73 32.18
C LYS A 827 -16.80 -20.62 32.57
N VAL A 828 -17.02 -19.40 32.09
CA VAL A 828 -16.22 -18.22 32.42
C VAL A 828 -17.09 -16.97 32.42
N LYS A 829 -16.81 -16.03 33.32
CA LYS A 829 -17.48 -14.72 33.39
C LYS A 829 -16.54 -13.66 33.94
N GLU A 830 -16.92 -12.40 33.75
CA GLU A 830 -16.29 -11.27 34.43
C GLU A 830 -16.26 -11.51 35.95
N GLY A 831 -15.14 -11.13 36.57
CA GLY A 831 -14.84 -11.39 37.99
C GLY A 831 -14.16 -12.73 38.27
N ASN A 832 -14.14 -13.68 37.33
CA ASN A 832 -13.32 -14.89 37.47
C ASN A 832 -11.82 -14.59 37.35
N TYR A 833 -10.99 -15.51 37.82
CA TYR A 833 -9.54 -15.39 37.85
C TYR A 833 -8.92 -16.33 36.82
N LEU A 834 -8.00 -15.79 36.01
CA LEU A 834 -7.08 -16.58 35.21
C LEU A 834 -5.98 -17.11 36.15
N ILE A 835 -5.96 -18.43 36.34
CA ILE A 835 -5.02 -19.12 37.25
C ILE A 835 -3.83 -19.66 36.48
N ALA A 836 -4.05 -20.29 35.32
CA ALA A 836 -2.97 -20.83 34.50
C ALA A 836 -3.28 -20.78 33.00
N VAL A 837 -2.23 -20.75 32.18
CA VAL A 837 -2.27 -20.82 30.71
C VAL A 837 -1.35 -21.96 30.28
N GLU A 838 -1.86 -22.97 29.58
CA GLU A 838 -1.08 -24.18 29.20
C GLU A 838 -0.33 -24.81 30.39
N GLY A 839 -1.02 -24.89 31.54
CA GLY A 839 -0.44 -25.42 32.79
C GLY A 839 0.55 -24.48 33.51
N MET A 840 0.95 -23.35 32.91
CA MET A 840 1.81 -22.35 33.55
C MET A 840 0.98 -21.47 34.49
N LEU A 841 1.30 -21.49 35.79
CA LEU A 841 0.65 -20.62 36.78
C LEU A 841 0.94 -19.14 36.45
N THR A 842 -0.15 -18.36 36.39
CA THR A 842 -0.05 -16.92 36.20
C THR A 842 0.26 -16.21 37.51
N ARG A 843 1.04 -15.13 37.42
CA ARG A 843 1.45 -14.26 38.52
C ARG A 843 1.38 -12.82 38.06
N SER A 844 0.86 -11.96 38.94
CA SER A 844 0.69 -10.53 38.67
C SER A 844 1.98 -9.71 38.78
N ASP A 845 3.12 -10.35 39.05
CA ASP A 845 4.46 -9.74 39.11
C ASP A 845 5.07 -9.50 37.71
N ARG A 846 4.41 -10.01 36.67
CA ARG A 846 4.73 -9.79 35.26
C ARG A 846 3.48 -9.45 34.48
N GLU A 847 3.63 -8.95 33.25
CA GLU A 847 2.47 -8.65 32.41
C GLU A 847 1.73 -9.95 32.01
N PRO A 848 0.38 -9.97 32.01
CA PRO A 848 -0.38 -11.19 31.72
C PRO A 848 -0.09 -11.77 30.34
N TYR A 849 0.22 -10.94 29.34
CA TYR A 849 0.46 -11.37 27.97
C TYR A 849 1.76 -12.17 27.79
N ALA A 850 2.69 -12.08 28.75
CA ALA A 850 3.91 -12.88 28.75
C ALA A 850 3.61 -14.40 28.76
N TYR A 851 2.46 -14.82 29.30
CA TYR A 851 2.01 -16.21 29.35
C TYR A 851 1.38 -16.71 28.03
N PHE A 852 1.13 -15.82 27.06
CA PHE A 852 0.43 -16.12 25.80
C PHE A 852 1.32 -16.04 24.57
N GLN A 853 2.64 -15.97 24.76
CA GLN A 853 3.60 -15.90 23.66
C GLN A 853 3.56 -17.18 22.81
N ASN A 854 3.66 -17.02 21.49
CA ASN A 854 3.50 -18.07 20.49
C ASN A 854 2.14 -18.78 20.53
N MET A 855 1.09 -18.13 21.05
CA MET A 855 -0.25 -18.71 21.14
C MET A 855 -1.29 -18.03 20.25
N ALA A 856 -0.92 -17.03 19.44
CA ALA A 856 -1.84 -16.36 18.52
C ALA A 856 -2.55 -17.35 17.57
N ASN A 857 -3.88 -17.28 17.49
CA ASN A 857 -4.73 -18.11 16.64
C ASN A 857 -4.65 -19.62 16.91
N LYS A 858 -4.17 -20.03 18.10
CA LYS A 858 -4.07 -21.44 18.52
C LYS A 858 -5.14 -21.79 19.57
N LEU A 859 -5.41 -23.08 19.69
CA LEU A 859 -6.16 -23.62 20.81
C LEU A 859 -5.29 -23.55 22.08
N VAL A 860 -5.86 -23.03 23.15
CA VAL A 860 -5.18 -22.80 24.43
C VAL A 860 -6.05 -23.28 25.59
N THR A 861 -5.47 -24.06 26.49
CA THR A 861 -6.10 -24.47 27.75
C THR A 861 -5.86 -23.43 28.82
N LEU A 862 -6.95 -22.92 29.41
CA LEU A 862 -6.92 -21.96 30.52
C LEU A 862 -7.48 -22.60 31.77
N LYS A 863 -6.84 -22.34 32.92
CA LYS A 863 -7.39 -22.69 34.24
C LYS A 863 -8.04 -21.46 34.86
N ILE A 864 -9.32 -21.55 35.16
CA ILE A 864 -10.17 -20.45 35.65
C ILE A 864 -10.68 -20.76 37.07
N ASN A 865 -10.87 -19.75 37.90
CA ASN A 865 -11.44 -19.91 39.25
C ASN A 865 -12.33 -18.72 39.65
N ASP A 866 -13.19 -18.90 40.64
CA ASP A 866 -13.98 -17.82 41.26
C ASP A 866 -13.18 -17.02 42.30
N LYS A 867 -11.99 -17.50 42.70
CA LYS A 867 -11.10 -16.89 43.70
C LYS A 867 -9.64 -16.89 43.21
N PRO A 868 -8.77 -16.02 43.74
CA PRO A 868 -7.34 -15.97 43.35
C PRO A 868 -6.55 -17.14 44.00
N ALA A 869 -6.88 -18.38 43.63
CA ALA A 869 -6.27 -19.58 44.20
C ALA A 869 -6.24 -20.74 43.19
N VAL A 870 -5.34 -21.71 43.39
CA VAL A 870 -5.25 -22.89 42.52
C VAL A 870 -6.34 -23.91 42.86
N GLU A 871 -6.72 -23.98 44.13
CA GLU A 871 -7.69 -24.92 44.66
C GLU A 871 -9.09 -24.60 44.14
N GLY A 872 -9.75 -25.59 43.53
CA GLY A 872 -11.09 -25.47 42.97
C GLY A 872 -11.15 -24.85 41.57
N ALA A 873 -10.00 -24.53 40.96
CA ALA A 873 -9.94 -24.03 39.60
C ALA A 873 -10.30 -25.14 38.58
N TRP A 874 -11.01 -24.80 37.51
CA TRP A 874 -11.41 -25.69 36.43
C TRP A 874 -10.77 -25.28 35.10
N GLU A 875 -10.76 -26.19 34.13
CA GLU A 875 -10.18 -25.93 32.81
C GLU A 875 -11.24 -25.54 31.78
N ILE A 876 -10.85 -24.67 30.86
CA ILE A 876 -11.57 -24.37 29.62
C ILE A 876 -10.58 -24.39 28.45
N LEU A 877 -11.08 -24.73 27.25
CA LEU A 877 -10.31 -24.70 26.01
C LEU A 877 -10.86 -23.59 25.12
N VAL A 878 -10.00 -22.70 24.63
CA VAL A 878 -10.40 -21.56 23.79
C VAL A 878 -9.50 -21.44 22.57
N LYS A 879 -10.01 -20.95 21.44
CA LYS A 879 -9.18 -20.53 20.30
C LYS A 879 -8.87 -19.04 20.43
N THR A 880 -7.66 -18.71 20.84
CA THR A 880 -7.23 -17.31 20.97
C THR A 880 -7.26 -16.58 19.62
N ILE A 881 -7.21 -15.25 19.66
CA ILE A 881 -7.07 -14.40 18.48
C ILE A 881 -5.69 -13.71 18.51
N GLY A 882 -5.13 -13.38 17.34
CA GLY A 882 -3.82 -12.69 17.28
C GLY A 882 -3.87 -11.17 17.56
N SER A 883 -5.07 -10.58 17.56
CA SER A 883 -5.30 -9.15 17.83
C SER A 883 -6.73 -8.94 18.30
N GLU A 884 -6.97 -7.95 19.16
CA GLU A 884 -8.30 -7.54 19.62
C GLU A 884 -8.81 -6.26 18.93
N ALA A 885 -8.05 -5.66 18.01
CA ALA A 885 -8.37 -4.35 17.44
C ALA A 885 -9.77 -4.33 16.79
N ASN A 886 -10.08 -5.31 15.94
CA ASN A 886 -11.39 -5.41 15.28
C ASN A 886 -12.53 -5.73 16.25
N LEU A 887 -12.26 -6.51 17.29
CA LEU A 887 -13.24 -6.82 18.35
C LEU A 887 -13.56 -5.57 19.19
N ARG A 888 -12.54 -4.78 19.57
CA ARG A 888 -12.72 -3.52 20.30
C ARG A 888 -13.44 -2.47 19.46
N TYR A 889 -13.06 -2.37 18.18
CA TYR A 889 -13.75 -1.54 17.20
C TYR A 889 -15.24 -1.89 17.08
N PHE A 890 -15.56 -3.16 16.87
CA PHE A 890 -16.93 -3.65 16.83
C PHE A 890 -17.71 -3.25 18.08
N ASN A 891 -17.11 -3.39 19.26
CA ASN A 891 -17.73 -3.01 20.52
C ASN A 891 -17.98 -1.50 20.63
N TRP A 892 -17.06 -0.67 20.18
CA TRP A 892 -17.23 0.78 20.15
C TRP A 892 -18.38 1.20 19.23
N VAL A 893 -18.46 0.62 18.02
CA VAL A 893 -19.58 0.87 17.09
C VAL A 893 -20.90 0.45 17.72
N GLU A 894 -20.98 -0.75 18.30
CA GLU A 894 -22.22 -1.24 18.92
C GLU A 894 -22.62 -0.44 20.16
N ASN A 895 -21.65 0.04 20.95
CA ASN A 895 -21.91 0.92 22.09
C ASN A 895 -22.51 2.26 21.63
N ASN A 896 -21.95 2.89 20.60
CA ASN A 896 -22.50 4.14 20.07
C ASN A 896 -23.88 3.94 19.45
N ARG A 897 -24.09 2.82 18.72
CA ARG A 897 -25.40 2.46 18.18
C ARG A 897 -26.46 2.32 19.28
N ARG A 898 -26.12 1.65 20.40
CA ARG A 898 -27.00 1.54 21.57
C ARG A 898 -27.30 2.91 22.19
N ARG A 899 -26.28 3.74 22.43
CA ARG A 899 -26.43 5.10 22.96
C ARG A 899 -27.38 5.95 22.12
N VAL A 900 -27.22 5.94 20.80
CA VAL A 900 -28.12 6.65 19.86
C VAL A 900 -29.54 6.09 19.92
N SER A 901 -29.69 4.76 19.93
CA SER A 901 -31.00 4.13 20.05
C SER A 901 -31.69 4.53 21.35
N GLU A 902 -31.01 4.46 22.49
CA GLU A 902 -31.57 4.84 23.80
C GLU A 902 -31.95 6.33 23.84
N ALA A 903 -31.05 7.22 23.41
CA ALA A 903 -31.26 8.66 23.44
C ALA A 903 -32.37 9.17 22.49
N THR A 904 -32.76 8.36 21.51
CA THR A 904 -33.77 8.72 20.49
C THR A 904 -35.03 7.86 20.57
N GLY A 905 -35.18 7.01 21.59
CA GLY A 905 -36.31 6.09 21.73
C GLY A 905 -36.37 5.07 20.58
N GLY A 906 -35.22 4.70 20.04
CA GLY A 906 -35.06 3.77 18.94
C GLY A 906 -35.47 4.32 17.58
N ARG A 907 -35.60 5.65 17.40
CA ARG A 907 -36.05 6.28 16.15
C ARG A 907 -34.93 6.58 15.16
N VAL A 908 -33.68 6.65 15.62
CA VAL A 908 -32.52 7.03 14.79
C VAL A 908 -31.57 5.85 14.62
N ALA A 909 -31.14 5.61 13.39
CA ALA A 909 -30.07 4.68 13.06
C ALA A 909 -28.70 5.32 13.28
N TYR A 910 -27.69 4.50 13.59
CA TYR A 910 -26.30 4.93 13.69
C TYR A 910 -25.42 3.97 12.92
N MET A 911 -24.46 4.49 12.16
CA MET A 911 -23.42 3.70 11.53
C MET A 911 -22.08 4.41 11.61
N HIS A 912 -21.00 3.64 11.67
CA HIS A 912 -19.65 4.15 11.51
C HIS A 912 -19.06 3.66 10.19
N VAL A 913 -18.36 4.54 9.48
CA VAL A 913 -17.70 4.25 8.22
C VAL A 913 -16.18 4.39 8.46
N PRO A 914 -15.44 3.29 8.65
CA PRO A 914 -14.03 3.33 9.06
C PRO A 914 -13.05 3.71 7.94
N ASP A 915 -13.46 3.60 6.68
CA ASP A 915 -12.69 3.95 5.50
C ASP A 915 -13.62 4.14 4.29
N THR A 916 -13.13 4.67 3.18
CA THR A 916 -13.84 4.65 1.87
C THR A 916 -13.29 3.56 0.96
N SER A 917 -12.68 2.54 1.55
CA SER A 917 -12.19 1.32 0.92
C SER A 917 -13.17 0.17 1.22
N VAL A 918 -12.73 -1.05 0.96
CA VAL A 918 -13.56 -2.26 1.00
C VAL A 918 -14.17 -2.51 2.38
N GLY A 919 -13.42 -2.31 3.46
CA GLY A 919 -13.91 -2.49 4.83
C GLY A 919 -15.05 -1.53 5.16
N GLY A 920 -14.90 -0.27 4.75
CA GLY A 920 -15.92 0.75 4.82
C GLY A 920 -17.18 0.42 4.05
N VAL A 921 -17.05 -0.10 2.82
CA VAL A 921 -18.21 -0.48 2.00
C VAL A 921 -19.04 -1.54 2.69
N ILE A 922 -18.37 -2.57 3.23
CA ILE A 922 -19.01 -3.66 3.97
C ILE A 922 -19.74 -3.11 5.20
N MET A 923 -19.08 -2.26 5.99
CA MET A 923 -19.68 -1.69 7.21
C MET A 923 -20.83 -0.74 6.91
N PHE A 924 -20.69 0.12 5.90
CA PHE A 924 -21.73 1.01 5.44
C PHE A 924 -22.99 0.22 5.07
N ASP A 925 -22.88 -0.78 4.18
CA ASP A 925 -24.05 -1.56 3.75
C ASP A 925 -24.62 -2.44 4.88
N LYS A 926 -23.79 -3.06 5.73
CA LYS A 926 -24.22 -3.86 6.89
C LYS A 926 -25.09 -3.03 7.84
N TYR A 927 -24.61 -1.86 8.27
CA TYR A 927 -25.31 -1.03 9.24
C TYR A 927 -26.46 -0.23 8.64
N PHE A 928 -26.35 0.18 7.37
CA PHE A 928 -27.43 0.85 6.66
C PHE A 928 -28.64 -0.07 6.48
N THR A 929 -28.41 -1.30 5.99
CA THR A 929 -29.52 -2.25 5.71
C THR A 929 -30.10 -2.85 6.99
N GLY A 930 -29.28 -3.14 8.00
CA GLY A 930 -29.73 -3.71 9.27
C GLY A 930 -30.62 -2.78 10.11
N GLN A 931 -30.73 -1.50 9.75
CA GLN A 931 -31.48 -0.48 10.50
C GLN A 931 -32.55 0.22 9.66
N LEU A 932 -32.97 -0.35 8.52
CA LEU A 932 -34.07 0.19 7.74
C LEU A 932 -35.35 0.30 8.59
N GLY A 933 -36.16 1.33 8.31
CA GLY A 933 -37.37 1.63 9.07
C GLY A 933 -37.17 2.59 10.26
N LYS A 934 -35.93 2.96 10.59
CA LYS A 934 -35.65 4.12 11.46
C LYS A 934 -35.93 5.42 10.70
N GLU A 935 -36.26 6.47 11.43
CA GLU A 935 -36.73 7.74 10.88
C GLU A 935 -35.59 8.72 10.58
N GLY A 936 -34.47 8.64 11.28
CA GLY A 936 -33.27 9.45 11.04
C GLY A 936 -32.00 8.61 11.02
N LEU A 937 -30.88 9.21 10.61
CA LEU A 937 -29.58 8.53 10.52
C LEU A 937 -28.44 9.44 11.00
N ILE A 938 -27.56 8.90 11.85
CA ILE A 938 -26.25 9.47 12.14
C ILE A 938 -25.19 8.66 11.40
N VAL A 939 -24.39 9.34 10.57
CA VAL A 939 -23.24 8.79 9.87
C VAL A 939 -21.98 9.22 10.61
N ASP A 940 -21.30 8.29 11.26
CA ASP A 940 -20.06 8.57 11.98
C ASP A 940 -18.86 8.29 11.07
N GLU A 941 -18.23 9.36 10.62
CA GLU A 941 -17.09 9.40 9.68
C GLU A 941 -15.77 9.71 10.40
N ARG A 942 -15.79 9.76 11.75
CA ARG A 942 -14.59 9.96 12.55
C ARG A 942 -13.60 8.83 12.26
N PHE A 943 -12.30 9.14 12.19
CA PHE A 943 -11.25 8.11 11.96
C PHE A 943 -11.34 7.39 10.60
N ASN A 944 -12.04 7.96 9.61
CA ASN A 944 -12.11 7.36 8.28
C ASN A 944 -10.75 7.46 7.53
N HIS A 945 -10.16 6.32 7.15
CA HIS A 945 -8.85 6.26 6.50
C HIS A 945 -8.83 6.53 4.99
N GLY A 946 -9.97 6.88 4.41
CA GLY A 946 -10.10 7.08 2.98
C GLY A 946 -9.97 5.79 2.19
N GLY A 947 -9.57 5.91 0.92
CA GLY A 947 -9.68 4.83 -0.05
C GLY A 947 -10.14 5.37 -1.39
N MET A 948 -11.28 4.88 -1.88
CA MET A 948 -11.83 5.26 -3.18
C MET A 948 -12.76 6.48 -3.07
N SER A 949 -13.19 7.00 -4.23
CA SER A 949 -14.25 8.00 -4.31
C SER A 949 -15.54 7.47 -3.65
N PRO A 950 -16.16 8.20 -2.72
CA PRO A 950 -17.33 7.76 -1.95
C PRO A 950 -18.67 8.15 -2.60
N ASP A 951 -18.71 8.41 -3.90
CA ASP A 951 -19.91 8.85 -4.63
C ASP A 951 -21.10 7.90 -4.45
N PHE A 952 -20.84 6.59 -4.45
CA PHE A 952 -21.84 5.55 -4.22
C PHE A 952 -22.46 5.60 -2.80
N TYR A 953 -21.74 6.09 -1.78
CA TYR A 953 -22.32 6.35 -0.46
C TYR A 953 -23.31 7.50 -0.52
N THR A 954 -22.89 8.63 -1.10
CA THR A 954 -23.73 9.83 -1.18
C THR A 954 -24.93 9.63 -2.09
N GLU A 955 -24.82 8.85 -3.17
CA GLU A 955 -25.95 8.47 -4.02
C GLU A 955 -27.00 7.70 -3.20
N LYS A 956 -26.57 6.72 -2.40
CA LYS A 956 -27.49 5.92 -1.56
C LYS A 956 -28.13 6.77 -0.45
N LEU A 957 -27.37 7.67 0.18
CA LEU A 957 -27.85 8.58 1.22
C LEU A 957 -28.77 9.68 0.66
N GLY A 958 -28.58 10.08 -0.60
CA GLY A 958 -29.36 11.11 -1.29
C GLY A 958 -30.73 10.67 -1.81
N ARG A 959 -31.06 9.38 -1.72
CA ARG A 959 -32.35 8.82 -2.19
C ARG A 959 -33.54 9.53 -1.54
N ARG A 960 -34.47 9.99 -2.38
CA ARG A 960 -35.68 10.72 -1.98
C ARG A 960 -36.92 9.83 -2.07
N LEU A 961 -37.89 10.06 -1.19
CA LEU A 961 -39.17 9.35 -1.24
C LEU A 961 -39.90 9.71 -2.54
N LEU A 962 -40.04 8.72 -3.44
CA LEU A 962 -40.77 8.90 -4.69
C LEU A 962 -42.25 8.49 -4.54
N LEU A 963 -42.47 7.26 -4.08
CA LEU A 963 -43.78 6.63 -3.99
C LEU A 963 -43.80 5.63 -2.81
N ALA A 964 -44.99 5.34 -2.29
CA ALA A 964 -45.24 4.26 -1.34
C ALA A 964 -46.08 3.15 -1.99
N LEU A 965 -45.77 1.90 -1.67
CA LEU A 965 -46.54 0.73 -2.08
C LEU A 965 -47.55 0.37 -1.00
N ALA A 966 -48.79 0.13 -1.45
CA ALA A 966 -49.92 -0.28 -0.64
C ALA A 966 -50.35 -1.69 -1.09
N PRO A 967 -49.87 -2.76 -0.43
CA PRO A 967 -50.31 -4.12 -0.75
C PRO A 967 -51.78 -4.32 -0.39
N ARG A 968 -52.48 -5.26 -1.03
CA ARG A 968 -53.90 -5.55 -0.75
C ARG A 968 -54.12 -5.81 0.75
N GLU A 969 -53.31 -6.71 1.31
CA GLU A 969 -53.17 -6.97 2.73
C GLU A 969 -51.79 -6.50 3.24
N GLY A 970 -51.74 -5.92 4.45
CA GLY A 970 -50.49 -5.49 5.08
C GLY A 970 -50.26 -3.98 5.09
N LYS A 971 -49.11 -3.57 5.65
CA LYS A 971 -48.73 -2.17 5.86
C LYS A 971 -48.20 -1.54 4.56
N GLU A 972 -48.35 -0.22 4.47
CA GLU A 972 -47.66 0.58 3.45
C GLU A 972 -46.15 0.46 3.64
N PHE A 973 -45.40 0.32 2.55
CA PHE A 973 -43.95 0.27 2.58
C PHE A 973 -43.34 1.00 1.38
N VAL A 974 -42.08 1.37 1.49
CA VAL A 974 -41.33 1.97 0.38
C VAL A 974 -40.34 0.92 -0.12
N PRO A 975 -40.37 0.53 -1.40
CA PRO A 975 -39.50 -0.52 -1.92
C PRO A 975 -38.02 -0.11 -2.01
N GLN A 976 -37.74 1.20 -1.95
CA GLN A 976 -36.38 1.73 -1.96
C GLN A 976 -35.68 1.50 -0.63
N THR A 977 -34.49 0.91 -0.67
CA THR A 977 -33.54 0.85 0.44
C THR A 977 -32.97 2.25 0.71
N ALA A 978 -33.58 3.00 1.62
CA ALA A 978 -33.23 4.40 1.91
C ALA A 978 -33.66 4.87 3.32
N PHE A 979 -33.03 5.96 3.80
CA PHE A 979 -33.47 6.74 4.96
C PHE A 979 -33.99 8.11 4.51
N PHE A 980 -35.26 8.40 4.74
CA PHE A 980 -35.89 9.63 4.22
C PHE A 980 -35.89 10.82 5.17
N GLY A 981 -35.72 10.61 6.47
CA GLY A 981 -35.69 11.71 7.43
C GLY A 981 -34.29 12.34 7.59
N PRO A 982 -34.09 13.10 8.69
CA PRO A 982 -32.89 13.90 8.91
C PRO A 982 -31.64 13.03 9.02
N LYS A 983 -30.54 13.55 8.47
CA LYS A 983 -29.21 12.93 8.51
C LYS A 983 -28.23 13.91 9.14
N VAL A 984 -27.29 13.41 9.93
CA VAL A 984 -26.19 14.18 10.48
C VAL A 984 -24.92 13.37 10.31
N MET A 985 -23.84 13.99 9.89
CA MET A 985 -22.53 13.34 9.81
C MET A 985 -21.60 13.86 10.90
N ILE A 986 -20.87 12.95 11.55
CA ILE A 986 -19.85 13.28 12.54
C ILE A 986 -18.48 13.11 11.88
N VAL A 987 -17.61 14.11 11.95
CA VAL A 987 -16.25 14.08 11.40
C VAL A 987 -15.23 14.44 12.48
N ASN A 988 -13.98 14.02 12.31
CA ASN A 988 -12.88 14.50 13.14
C ASN A 988 -11.58 14.63 12.34
N GLU A 989 -10.54 15.09 13.03
CA GLU A 989 -9.23 15.32 12.46
C GLU A 989 -8.44 14.06 12.07
N GLN A 990 -8.97 12.87 12.31
CA GLN A 990 -8.41 11.61 11.82
C GLN A 990 -9.04 11.14 10.51
N ALA A 991 -10.19 11.69 10.11
CA ALA A 991 -10.81 11.36 8.83
C ALA A 991 -10.02 12.04 7.69
N GLY A 992 -9.62 11.30 6.65
CA GLY A 992 -8.74 11.84 5.60
C GLY A 992 -8.80 11.14 4.26
N SER A 993 -8.25 11.74 3.20
CA SER A 993 -8.23 11.19 1.83
C SER A 993 -9.65 11.03 1.29
N GLY A 994 -10.08 9.82 0.93
CA GLY A 994 -11.49 9.55 0.66
C GLY A 994 -12.42 9.96 1.82
N GLY A 995 -11.94 9.94 3.07
CA GLY A 995 -12.63 10.44 4.26
C GLY A 995 -12.62 11.96 4.42
N ASP A 996 -11.85 12.70 3.61
CA ASP A 996 -12.08 14.13 3.36
C ASP A 996 -13.13 14.32 2.25
N LEU A 997 -13.07 13.50 1.20
CA LEU A 997 -13.96 13.61 0.04
C LEU A 997 -15.42 13.28 0.40
N PHE A 998 -15.66 12.33 1.31
CA PHE A 998 -17.01 11.95 1.72
C PHE A 998 -17.76 13.09 2.43
N PRO A 999 -17.24 13.74 3.48
CA PRO A 999 -17.89 14.90 4.08
C PRO A 999 -17.99 16.09 3.12
N PHE A 1000 -17.01 16.25 2.21
CA PHE A 1000 -17.10 17.26 1.14
C PHE A 1000 -18.33 17.01 0.24
N TYR A 1001 -18.51 15.79 -0.29
CA TYR A 1001 -19.69 15.42 -1.07
C TYR A 1001 -20.99 15.50 -0.26
N PHE A 1002 -20.98 15.06 0.99
CA PHE A 1002 -22.16 15.13 1.87
C PHE A 1002 -22.68 16.57 2.02
N LYS A 1003 -21.77 17.55 2.12
CA LYS A 1003 -22.08 18.97 2.17
C LYS A 1003 -22.54 19.50 0.80
N LYS A 1004 -21.86 19.14 -0.30
CA LYS A 1004 -22.24 19.56 -1.66
C LYS A 1004 -23.61 19.07 -2.08
N GLU A 1005 -23.95 17.82 -1.75
CA GLU A 1005 -25.25 17.20 -1.99
C GLU A 1005 -26.33 17.65 -0.99
N LYS A 1006 -25.97 18.47 0.00
CA LYS A 1006 -26.88 19.02 1.03
C LYS A 1006 -27.63 17.91 1.79
N LEU A 1007 -26.93 16.83 2.13
CA LEU A 1007 -27.53 15.65 2.77
C LEU A 1007 -27.86 15.88 4.25
N GLY A 1008 -27.13 16.76 4.92
CA GLY A 1008 -27.30 17.13 6.32
C GLY A 1008 -26.13 17.98 6.83
N PRO A 1009 -26.14 18.40 8.10
CA PRO A 1009 -25.02 19.11 8.71
C PRO A 1009 -23.88 18.18 9.12
N LEU A 1010 -22.67 18.75 9.16
CA LEU A 1010 -21.46 18.14 9.71
C LEU A 1010 -21.22 18.60 11.16
N VAL A 1011 -20.82 17.69 12.03
CA VAL A 1011 -20.50 17.95 13.45
C VAL A 1011 -19.12 17.40 13.77
N GLY A 1012 -18.29 18.15 14.50
CA GLY A 1012 -17.03 17.65 15.04
C GLY A 1012 -15.86 18.60 14.81
N THR A 1013 -14.73 18.09 14.33
CA THR A 1013 -13.51 18.88 14.06
C THR A 1013 -13.14 18.80 12.58
N ARG A 1014 -12.34 19.78 12.10
CA ARG A 1014 -11.83 19.79 10.72
C ARG A 1014 -11.11 18.47 10.42
N THR A 1015 -11.36 17.91 9.25
CA THR A 1015 -10.74 16.66 8.78
C THR A 1015 -9.25 16.83 8.45
N TRP A 1016 -8.56 15.72 8.14
CA TRP A 1016 -7.12 15.65 7.88
C TRP A 1016 -6.67 16.56 6.74
N GLY A 1017 -7.45 16.70 5.67
CA GLY A 1017 -7.14 17.61 4.58
C GLY A 1017 -6.04 17.13 3.66
N GLY A 1018 -6.03 15.86 3.31
CA GLY A 1018 -5.14 15.35 2.28
C GLY A 1018 -5.96 14.82 1.11
N LEU A 1019 -5.94 15.51 -0.04
CA LEU A 1019 -6.77 15.16 -1.20
C LEU A 1019 -5.97 15.26 -2.52
N ILE A 1020 -4.74 14.76 -2.50
CA ILE A 1020 -3.97 14.46 -3.71
C ILE A 1020 -3.78 12.96 -3.78
N GLY A 1021 -4.35 12.31 -4.80
CA GLY A 1021 -4.38 10.86 -4.91
C GLY A 1021 -3.07 10.27 -5.42
N ILE A 1022 -2.89 8.98 -5.14
CA ILE A 1022 -1.69 8.19 -5.45
C ILE A 1022 -2.03 6.91 -6.20
N GLY A 1023 -1.19 6.46 -7.14
CA GLY A 1023 -1.32 5.15 -7.76
C GLY A 1023 -0.26 4.84 -8.84
N GLY A 1024 0.12 3.55 -8.90
CA GLY A 1024 0.84 2.97 -10.03
C GLY A 1024 2.36 3.18 -10.07
N PHE A 1025 3.04 3.26 -8.91
CA PHE A 1025 4.51 3.41 -8.84
C PHE A 1025 5.21 2.06 -8.76
N PRO A 1026 6.38 1.89 -9.41
CA PRO A 1026 7.20 0.69 -9.23
C PRO A 1026 7.72 0.60 -7.78
N PRO A 1027 7.91 -0.62 -7.24
CA PRO A 1027 8.72 -0.77 -6.03
C PRO A 1027 10.17 -0.38 -6.35
N THR A 1028 10.92 0.06 -5.33
CA THR A 1028 12.37 0.26 -5.46
C THR A 1028 13.07 -1.08 -5.66
N MET A 1029 14.27 -1.10 -6.23
CA MET A 1029 14.95 -2.35 -6.62
C MET A 1029 15.06 -3.39 -5.49
N ASP A 1030 15.13 -2.94 -4.24
CA ASP A 1030 15.25 -3.80 -3.06
C ASP A 1030 13.90 -4.26 -2.47
N GLY A 1031 12.77 -3.89 -3.09
CA GLY A 1031 11.40 -4.19 -2.65
C GLY A 1031 10.77 -3.13 -1.75
N GLY A 1032 11.36 -1.93 -1.66
CA GLY A 1032 10.78 -0.78 -0.97
C GLY A 1032 9.69 -0.08 -1.77
N MET A 1033 9.05 0.90 -1.14
CA MET A 1033 7.93 1.66 -1.70
C MET A 1033 8.14 3.15 -1.48
N VAL A 1034 7.84 3.94 -2.52
CA VAL A 1034 7.70 5.40 -2.48
C VAL A 1034 6.42 5.77 -3.22
N THR A 1035 5.65 6.73 -2.70
CA THR A 1035 4.45 7.24 -3.38
C THR A 1035 4.65 8.67 -3.85
N ALA A 1036 4.24 8.95 -5.09
CA ALA A 1036 4.27 10.29 -5.67
C ALA A 1036 2.83 10.78 -5.94
N PRO A 1037 2.29 11.73 -5.15
CA PRO A 1037 0.90 12.17 -5.28
C PRO A 1037 0.65 12.87 -6.62
N GLY A 1038 -0.17 12.25 -7.47
CA GLY A 1038 -0.17 12.50 -8.92
C GLY A 1038 -1.47 13.04 -9.52
N TRP A 1039 -2.54 13.18 -8.74
CA TRP A 1039 -3.76 13.85 -9.21
C TRP A 1039 -4.51 14.52 -8.06
N ALA A 1040 -5.09 15.68 -8.34
CA ALA A 1040 -5.74 16.54 -7.36
C ALA A 1040 -7.22 16.75 -7.71
N TRP A 1041 -8.05 16.97 -6.69
CA TRP A 1041 -9.46 17.33 -6.89
C TRP A 1041 -9.63 18.84 -6.88
N TRP A 1042 -10.46 19.34 -7.79
CA TRP A 1042 -10.80 20.75 -7.90
C TRP A 1042 -12.31 20.92 -8.09
N GLU A 1043 -12.84 22.02 -7.57
CA GLU A 1043 -14.24 22.41 -7.76
C GLU A 1043 -14.35 23.42 -8.91
N PRO A 1044 -15.17 23.15 -9.95
CA PRO A 1044 -15.45 24.12 -11.00
C PRO A 1044 -16.50 25.18 -10.58
N ASP A 1045 -16.30 26.41 -11.03
CA ASP A 1045 -17.30 27.47 -11.05
C ASP A 1045 -18.25 27.32 -12.25
N GLU A 1046 -19.31 28.13 -12.30
CA GLU A 1046 -20.32 28.12 -13.38
C GLU A 1046 -19.73 28.38 -14.79
N LYS A 1047 -18.49 28.88 -14.87
CA LYS A 1047 -17.76 29.15 -16.11
C LYS A 1047 -16.67 28.11 -16.39
N GLY A 1048 -16.57 27.05 -15.59
CA GLY A 1048 -15.59 25.98 -15.72
C GLY A 1048 -14.19 26.30 -15.20
N ARG A 1049 -14.01 27.37 -14.41
CA ARG A 1049 -12.73 27.70 -13.74
C ARG A 1049 -12.70 27.05 -12.37
N GLY A 1050 -11.53 26.62 -11.92
CA GLY A 1050 -11.42 25.75 -10.74
C GLY A 1050 -10.67 26.32 -9.54
N GLU A 1051 -11.03 25.84 -8.35
CA GLU A 1051 -10.19 25.92 -7.14
C GLU A 1051 -9.84 24.52 -6.65
N TRP A 1052 -8.56 24.30 -6.28
CA TRP A 1052 -8.14 23.09 -5.58
C TRP A 1052 -8.79 23.07 -4.20
N VAL A 1053 -9.41 21.95 -3.84
CA VAL A 1053 -10.17 21.85 -2.59
C VAL A 1053 -9.49 20.90 -1.62
N VAL A 1054 -9.73 21.12 -0.32
CA VAL A 1054 -9.37 20.23 0.80
C VAL A 1054 -7.88 20.10 1.11
N GLU A 1055 -7.00 19.97 0.12
CA GLU A 1055 -5.56 19.71 0.33
C GLU A 1055 -4.91 20.72 1.28
N ASN A 1056 -4.16 20.20 2.25
CA ASN A 1056 -3.50 20.90 3.35
C ASN A 1056 -4.44 21.76 4.23
N HIS A 1057 -5.76 21.55 4.18
CA HIS A 1057 -6.75 22.22 5.02
C HIS A 1057 -7.73 21.24 5.67
N GLY A 1058 -8.53 20.53 4.88
CA GLY A 1058 -9.61 19.64 5.35
C GLY A 1058 -11.00 20.16 5.03
N VAL A 1059 -12.01 19.52 5.60
CA VAL A 1059 -13.43 19.91 5.51
C VAL A 1059 -13.87 20.43 6.87
N ASP A 1060 -14.28 21.69 6.89
CA ASP A 1060 -14.81 22.33 8.09
C ASP A 1060 -16.23 21.83 8.43
N PRO A 1061 -16.49 21.39 9.67
CA PRO A 1061 -17.83 21.02 10.10
C PRO A 1061 -18.71 22.26 10.27
N ASP A 1062 -20.03 22.10 10.15
CA ASP A 1062 -20.98 23.20 10.37
C ASP A 1062 -21.13 23.50 11.88
N TYR A 1063 -20.91 22.49 12.73
CA TYR A 1063 -20.85 22.63 14.18
C TYR A 1063 -19.51 22.11 14.70
N VAL A 1064 -18.62 23.05 15.07
CA VAL A 1064 -17.31 22.72 15.66
C VAL A 1064 -17.49 22.24 17.10
N VAL A 1065 -17.15 20.97 17.35
CA VAL A 1065 -17.24 20.30 18.65
C VAL A 1065 -16.01 19.42 18.86
N GLU A 1066 -15.20 19.74 19.86
CA GLU A 1066 -14.00 18.97 20.18
C GLU A 1066 -14.30 17.75 21.07
N GLN A 1067 -13.53 16.66 20.89
CA GLN A 1067 -13.47 15.55 21.85
C GLN A 1067 -12.63 15.93 23.07
N ARG A 1068 -13.16 16.84 23.88
CA ARG A 1068 -12.50 17.34 25.07
C ARG A 1068 -12.21 16.20 26.07
N PRO A 1069 -10.95 16.01 26.52
CA PRO A 1069 -10.55 14.85 27.32
C PRO A 1069 -11.27 14.79 28.69
N ASP A 1070 -11.54 15.95 29.29
CA ASP A 1070 -12.24 16.07 30.57
C ASP A 1070 -13.69 15.59 30.50
N LEU A 1071 -14.35 15.75 29.34
CA LEU A 1071 -15.70 15.25 29.10
C LEU A 1071 -15.69 13.76 28.76
N VAL A 1072 -14.73 13.31 27.94
CA VAL A 1072 -14.62 11.90 27.54
C VAL A 1072 -14.35 10.99 28.76
N LEU A 1073 -13.54 11.44 29.72
CA LEU A 1073 -13.33 10.69 30.97
C LEU A 1073 -14.59 10.57 31.84
N GLN A 1074 -15.57 11.46 31.68
CA GLN A 1074 -16.88 11.37 32.33
C GLN A 1074 -17.82 10.39 31.60
N GLY A 1075 -17.33 9.67 30.58
CA GLY A 1075 -18.10 8.72 29.77
C GLY A 1075 -18.92 9.36 28.66
N ARG A 1076 -18.80 10.68 28.47
CA ARG A 1076 -19.52 11.45 27.44
C ARG A 1076 -18.84 11.35 26.08
N ASP A 1077 -19.63 11.58 25.02
CA ASP A 1077 -19.13 11.78 23.66
C ASP A 1077 -19.76 13.09 23.13
N PRO A 1078 -19.12 14.26 23.33
CA PRO A 1078 -19.68 15.55 22.97
C PRO A 1078 -20.10 15.68 21.50
N GLN A 1079 -19.36 15.04 20.58
CA GLN A 1079 -19.66 15.08 19.15
C GLN A 1079 -20.92 14.25 18.85
N LEU A 1080 -21.01 13.03 19.39
CA LEU A 1080 -22.20 12.19 19.24
C LEU A 1080 -23.43 12.79 19.92
N GLU A 1081 -23.26 13.36 21.12
CA GLU A 1081 -24.32 14.07 21.84
C GLU A 1081 -24.88 15.23 21.01
N LYS A 1082 -24.00 16.03 20.38
CA LYS A 1082 -24.44 17.11 19.49
C LYS A 1082 -25.13 16.59 18.23
N ALA A 1083 -24.66 15.50 17.64
CA ALA A 1083 -25.33 14.88 16.50
C ALA A 1083 -26.74 14.37 16.87
N ILE A 1084 -26.89 13.77 18.05
CA ILE A 1084 -28.18 13.33 18.61
C ILE A 1084 -29.13 14.52 18.82
N GLU A 1085 -28.64 15.65 19.34
CA GLU A 1085 -29.41 16.88 19.48
C GLU A 1085 -29.96 17.35 18.12
N ILE A 1086 -29.08 17.48 17.12
CA ILE A 1086 -29.43 18.00 15.80
C ILE A 1086 -30.41 17.08 15.08
N VAL A 1087 -30.18 15.76 15.09
CA VAL A 1087 -31.08 14.83 14.41
C VAL A 1087 -32.45 14.80 15.08
N ARG A 1088 -32.54 14.95 16.41
CA ARG A 1088 -33.82 15.05 17.14
C ARG A 1088 -34.59 16.31 16.78
N GLU A 1089 -33.92 17.44 16.62
CA GLU A 1089 -34.55 18.67 16.11
C GLU A 1089 -35.05 18.47 14.67
N GLY A 1090 -34.27 17.76 13.83
CA GLY A 1090 -34.68 17.36 12.49
C GLY A 1090 -35.95 16.48 12.49
N LEU A 1091 -36.07 15.55 13.44
CA LEU A 1091 -37.22 14.64 13.54
C LEU A 1091 -38.53 15.38 13.84
N LYS A 1092 -38.47 16.53 14.53
CA LYS A 1092 -39.66 17.37 14.79
C LYS A 1092 -40.24 17.98 13.51
N LYS A 1093 -39.42 18.09 12.46
CA LYS A 1093 -39.80 18.67 11.15
C LYS A 1093 -40.20 17.61 10.13
N MET A 1094 -40.24 16.33 10.51
CA MET A 1094 -40.63 15.27 9.58
C MET A 1094 -42.12 15.37 9.22
N PRO A 1095 -42.48 15.10 7.96
CA PRO A 1095 -43.87 14.97 7.56
C PRO A 1095 -44.54 13.80 8.31
N ALA A 1096 -45.87 13.86 8.42
CA ALA A 1096 -46.65 12.80 9.02
C ALA A 1096 -46.40 11.44 8.35
N ALA A 1097 -46.58 10.37 9.11
CA ALA A 1097 -46.46 9.00 8.62
C ALA A 1097 -47.32 8.77 7.36
N LEU A 1098 -46.79 7.95 6.45
CA LEU A 1098 -47.50 7.57 5.23
C LEU A 1098 -48.88 7.00 5.55
N ARG A 1099 -49.89 7.47 4.83
CA ARG A 1099 -51.26 6.94 4.90
C ARG A 1099 -51.73 6.63 3.49
N ARG A 1100 -52.25 5.42 3.31
CA ARG A 1100 -52.85 5.01 2.04
C ARG A 1100 -54.08 5.87 1.74
N PRO A 1101 -54.25 6.35 0.50
CA PRO A 1101 -55.50 6.99 0.10
C PRO A 1101 -56.67 5.98 0.14
N PRO A 1102 -57.92 6.45 0.27
CA PRO A 1102 -59.09 5.58 0.09
C PRO A 1102 -59.05 4.88 -1.27
N TYR A 1103 -59.54 3.64 -1.33
CA TYR A 1103 -59.64 2.92 -2.58
C TYR A 1103 -60.61 3.63 -3.55
N PRO A 1104 -60.26 3.74 -4.85
CA PRO A 1104 -61.13 4.39 -5.81
C PRO A 1104 -62.39 3.55 -6.07
N ILE A 1105 -63.57 4.16 -5.97
CA ILE A 1105 -64.84 3.53 -6.38
C ILE A 1105 -64.98 3.70 -7.90
N LYS A 1106 -64.58 2.69 -8.67
CA LYS A 1106 -64.64 2.71 -10.15
C LYS A 1106 -65.88 2.04 -10.76
N ALA A 1107 -66.71 1.40 -9.94
CA ALA A 1107 -67.95 0.79 -10.41
C ALA A 1107 -68.94 1.89 -10.84
N LEU A 1108 -69.40 1.85 -12.10
CA LEU A 1108 -70.52 2.66 -12.56
C LEU A 1108 -71.75 2.25 -11.74
N GLN A 1109 -72.17 3.11 -10.82
CA GLN A 1109 -73.45 2.88 -10.16
C GLN A 1109 -74.57 3.02 -11.20
N PRO A 1110 -75.50 2.06 -11.31
CA PRO A 1110 -76.59 2.16 -12.27
C PRO A 1110 -77.37 3.45 -12.02
N LYS A 1111 -77.57 4.26 -13.08
CA LYS A 1111 -78.42 5.46 -12.99
C LYS A 1111 -79.81 5.04 -12.49
N PRO A 1112 -80.39 5.70 -11.48
CA PRO A 1112 -81.74 5.38 -11.04
C PRO A 1112 -82.70 5.52 -12.23
N SER A 1113 -83.46 4.46 -12.51
CA SER A 1113 -84.47 4.44 -13.56
C SER A 1113 -85.50 5.54 -13.28
N GLN A 1114 -85.69 6.46 -14.23
CA GLN A 1114 -86.83 7.38 -14.17
C GLN A 1114 -88.13 6.57 -14.18
N PRO A 1115 -89.12 6.90 -13.33
CA PRO A 1115 -90.39 6.19 -13.32
C PRO A 1115 -91.15 6.45 -14.63
N ASP A 1116 -91.53 5.36 -15.30
CA ASP A 1116 -92.37 5.37 -16.49
C ASP A 1116 -93.73 6.02 -16.15
N LYS A 1117 -94.11 7.06 -16.91
CA LYS A 1117 -95.48 7.59 -16.88
C LYS A 1117 -96.40 6.62 -17.62
N ARG A 1118 -97.19 5.84 -16.89
CA ARG A 1118 -98.54 5.42 -17.30
C ARG A 1118 -99.49 5.45 -16.13
#